data_AF-A0A3S1IZ62-F1
#
_entry.id   AF-A0A3S1IZ62-F1
#
_cell.length_a   1.000
_cell.length_b   1.000
_cell.length_c   1.000
_cell.angle_alpha   90.00
_cell.angle_beta   90.00
_cell.angle_gamma   90.00
#
_symmetry.space_group_name_H-M   'P 1'
#
loop_
_entity.id
_entity.type
_entity.pdbx_description
1 polymer ?
#
loop_
_entity_poly.entity_id
_entity_poly.type
_entity_poly.pdbx_seq_one_letter_code
_entity_poly.pdbx_strand_id
1 'polypeptide(L)'
;MTYIKTSFKEFLSSLEGFNELPADVIERLADTVQPLRYRIGQKIIGKDRATNSVAIIYEGKARLLGYDSRTQLPITLKLLEKGSVIGAVNVLRSQMCETVIASSELTCLTFSLTEYSRLLNNYPAFAKVVQNQCHIAEVFDILAAQPEVQANSNINLKELTEEVYKNARVFYPSSNVQLKHIDDNTLNWFFSSGGNDSKYSAGARLKSLKAPDNINVQGNGQVRLIGLLSENLEFLDQQPQTSNTPKDSSIVPQNTEVSIDIPYAPDEEALPVSDTSSNQKYPFFGGKGELNSIYVCFQMVSKHLGIPFRKEVVRRILNEQIKRHGTISFQMCAYVAQLIGLKPQLIDIPAASVTRLPTPALVRYGKSYAVLYEATERQIVVGIPSEGIKRCKPNDFITKLEVEESSYPPQARILLLSTTKETPQQRFGLSWFLPYLSQHKRVLTEVFVASFFVQLAALANPLVVQLIIDKVITQNSIGTLHILGVLLVVISLFESILTTLRTYLFVDTTNRIDMGLGSQIIDHMLRLPLRYFEKRPVGELSTRINELENIRQFLTGTALTVGLDAIFSVVYIVVMLFYSWQLTLVGLGTIPIFILLTIVASPLISRQLRAKAERNAETQSYLVEVMSGIQTVKAQNIELHSRFTWQEKYARFVGAGFQTVITSTLASSASNFLNKLSALLVLWVGAYLVLQGELTLGELIAFRIISGYVTSPILRLAQLWQSFQEVALSLERLSDIVDTPQEAEQDKGNIPLPAIEGTVKYENVSFRFNPNTALQLNNVSIEFPAGKFVGIVGQSGAGKSTLTKLLIRLYEPEAGRILIDGYDVSKVELYSLRRQIGVVPQDTLLFDGTVQENIALTNPDASTEEIIEAAKIAVAHDFIMSLPNGYNTRVGERGASLSGGQRQRIAIARSVLQKPRLLVMDEATSALDYPTERQVCLNLAGAFKGTTVFFITHRLNTVRNADIILVMEAGKIAEYGNHEELIAKKGNYYYLYNQQQVGAN
;
A
#
# COMPACT_ATOMS: atom_id res chain seq x y z
N MET A 1 22.99 12.44 51.11
CA MET A 1 23.42 13.14 49.87
C MET A 1 24.73 13.91 50.03
N THR A 2 25.09 14.43 51.20
CA THR A 2 26.32 15.23 51.39
C THR A 2 27.61 14.44 51.13
N TYR A 3 27.70 13.17 51.58
CA TYR A 3 28.85 12.28 51.32
C TYR A 3 29.07 11.92 49.83
N ILE A 4 27.98 11.82 49.06
CA ILE A 4 28.03 11.47 47.62
C ILE A 4 28.55 12.66 46.79
N LYS A 5 28.19 13.88 47.21
CA LYS A 5 28.64 15.12 46.56
C LYS A 5 30.13 15.41 46.80
N THR A 6 30.64 15.11 48.00
CA THR A 6 32.09 15.20 48.26
C THR A 6 32.90 14.21 47.41
N SER A 7 32.41 12.98 47.23
CA SER A 7 33.09 11.99 46.37
C SER A 7 33.09 12.37 44.89
N PHE A 8 32.05 13.03 44.38
CA PHE A 8 32.04 13.55 43.01
C PHE A 8 32.98 14.73 42.83
N LYS A 9 33.09 15.62 43.83
CA LYS A 9 34.05 16.74 43.83
C LYS A 9 35.50 16.25 43.78
N GLU A 10 35.85 15.29 44.64
CA GLU A 10 37.19 14.67 44.64
C GLU A 10 37.46 13.94 43.32
N PHE A 11 36.48 13.22 42.78
CA PHE A 11 36.62 12.56 41.48
C PHE A 11 36.85 13.55 40.34
N LEU A 12 36.02 14.60 40.20
CA LEU A 12 36.15 15.59 39.13
C LEU A 12 37.48 16.35 39.20
N SER A 13 37.96 16.68 40.41
CA SER A 13 39.27 17.33 40.59
C SER A 13 40.47 16.43 40.26
N SER A 14 40.29 15.11 40.24
CA SER A 14 41.33 14.14 39.85
C SER A 14 41.45 13.92 38.33
N LEU A 15 40.52 14.46 37.53
CA LEU A 15 40.50 14.26 36.08
C LEU A 15 41.40 15.27 35.37
N GLU A 16 42.12 14.78 34.36
CA GLU A 16 42.97 15.58 33.50
C GLU A 16 42.15 16.68 32.79
N GLY A 17 42.61 17.93 32.85
CA GLY A 17 41.90 19.10 32.35
C GLY A 17 40.99 19.73 33.40
N PHE A 18 40.14 18.95 34.08
CA PHE A 18 39.26 19.46 35.14
C PHE A 18 40.00 19.97 36.37
N ASN A 19 41.23 19.49 36.61
CA ASN A 19 42.16 20.01 37.62
C ASN A 19 42.58 21.48 37.39
N GLU A 20 42.44 22.01 36.18
CA GLU A 20 42.72 23.42 35.83
C GLU A 20 41.53 24.35 36.12
N LEU A 21 40.38 23.80 36.54
CA LEU A 21 39.20 24.60 36.90
C LEU A 21 39.30 25.12 38.34
N PRO A 22 38.84 26.36 38.62
CA PRO A 22 38.76 26.87 39.99
C PRO A 22 37.91 25.98 40.91
N ALA A 23 38.29 25.87 42.18
CA ALA A 23 37.65 24.95 43.14
C ALA A 23 36.14 25.24 43.36
N ASP A 24 35.72 26.50 43.23
CA ASP A 24 34.32 26.93 43.30
C ASP A 24 33.50 26.47 42.08
N VAL A 25 34.15 26.31 40.93
CA VAL A 25 33.52 25.82 39.69
C VAL A 25 33.34 24.32 39.75
N ILE A 26 34.35 23.58 40.24
CA ILE A 26 34.25 22.13 40.46
C ILE A 26 33.14 21.81 41.47
N GLU A 27 32.98 22.64 42.51
CA GLU A 27 31.91 22.48 43.49
C GLU A 27 30.52 22.70 42.88
N ARG A 28 30.35 23.73 42.04
CA ARG A 28 29.10 23.93 41.29
C ARG A 28 28.81 22.79 40.32
N LEU A 29 29.83 22.27 39.62
CA LEU A 29 29.67 21.14 38.71
C LEU A 29 29.27 19.87 39.46
N ALA A 30 29.87 19.60 40.63
CA ALA A 30 29.49 18.46 41.46
C ALA A 30 28.02 18.54 41.94
N ASP A 31 27.45 19.75 42.01
CA ASP A 31 26.04 19.98 42.35
C ASP A 31 25.08 19.88 41.15
N THR A 32 25.53 20.15 39.93
CA THR A 32 24.68 20.14 38.71
C THR A 32 24.69 18.83 37.94
N VAL A 33 25.71 18.00 38.14
CA VAL A 33 25.87 16.72 37.47
C VAL A 33 24.79 15.71 37.85
N GLN A 34 24.26 15.02 36.84
CA GLN A 34 23.30 13.92 37.04
C GLN A 34 24.02 12.57 36.94
N PRO A 35 24.07 11.76 38.02
CA PRO A 35 24.57 10.40 37.92
C PRO A 35 23.50 9.51 37.26
N LEU A 36 23.86 8.83 36.16
CA LEU A 36 22.99 7.90 35.43
C LEU A 36 23.65 6.52 35.33
N ARG A 37 22.90 5.47 35.64
CA ARG A 37 23.33 4.07 35.49
C ARG A 37 22.94 3.51 34.13
N TYR A 38 23.88 2.95 33.39
CA TYR A 38 23.66 2.32 32.10
C TYR A 38 23.81 0.80 32.22
N ARG A 39 22.87 0.06 31.61
CA ARG A 39 22.87 -1.41 31.57
C ARG A 39 23.87 -1.92 30.55
N ILE A 40 24.33 -3.17 30.70
CA ILE A 40 25.19 -3.84 29.71
C ILE A 40 24.52 -3.79 28.33
N GLY A 41 25.25 -3.33 27.32
CA GLY A 41 24.77 -3.18 25.94
C GLY A 41 23.99 -1.89 25.67
N GLN A 42 23.63 -1.11 26.70
CA GLN A 42 22.92 0.15 26.52
C GLN A 42 23.85 1.19 25.86
N LYS A 43 23.33 1.86 24.83
CA LYS A 43 24.05 2.89 24.09
C LYS A 43 24.06 4.20 24.90
N ILE A 44 25.25 4.77 25.08
CA ILE A 44 25.46 6.02 25.83
C ILE A 44 25.44 7.21 24.87
N ILE A 45 26.21 7.13 23.77
CA ILE A 45 26.27 8.12 22.68
C ILE A 45 26.31 7.38 21.34
N GLY A 46 25.73 7.96 20.28
CA GLY A 46 25.72 7.41 18.93
C GLY A 46 26.04 8.42 17.84
N LYS A 47 26.73 7.97 16.78
CA LYS A 47 27.03 8.78 15.58
C LYS A 47 25.78 9.21 14.79
N ASP A 48 24.69 8.47 14.92
CA ASP A 48 23.39 8.61 14.25
C ASP A 48 22.42 9.60 14.91
N ARG A 49 22.72 10.11 16.12
CA ARG A 49 21.84 11.03 16.85
C ARG A 49 22.63 12.16 17.50
N ALA A 50 22.10 13.38 17.41
CA ALA A 50 22.67 14.50 18.12
C ALA A 50 22.44 14.34 19.63
N THR A 51 23.51 14.22 20.41
CA THR A 51 23.44 14.13 21.87
C THR A 51 23.51 15.51 22.52
N ASN A 52 22.61 15.77 23.47
CA ASN A 52 22.58 17.04 24.23
C ASN A 52 23.40 17.00 25.53
N SER A 53 24.24 15.97 25.73
CA SER A 53 25.00 15.75 26.96
C SER A 53 26.41 15.21 26.71
N VAL A 54 27.34 15.56 27.62
CA VAL A 54 28.67 14.96 27.74
C VAL A 54 28.66 14.08 28.99
N ALA A 55 29.27 12.89 28.94
CA ALA A 55 29.24 11.93 30.04
C ALA A 55 30.66 11.55 30.49
N ILE A 56 30.88 11.39 31.80
CA ILE A 56 32.17 10.92 32.35
C ILE A 56 31.93 9.61 33.10
N ILE A 57 32.72 8.58 32.80
CA ILE A 57 32.60 7.28 33.47
C ILE A 57 33.10 7.39 34.91
N TYR A 58 32.21 7.25 35.89
CA TYR A 58 32.55 7.24 37.31
C TYR A 58 32.93 5.83 37.79
N GLU A 59 32.22 4.82 37.30
CA GLU A 59 32.39 3.41 37.66
C GLU A 59 31.92 2.52 36.51
N GLY A 60 32.58 1.37 36.29
CA GLY A 60 32.28 0.44 35.20
C GLY A 60 33.10 0.68 33.93
N LYS A 61 32.76 -0.02 32.85
CA LYS A 61 33.51 -0.03 31.58
C LYS A 61 32.57 0.11 30.38
N ALA A 62 32.98 0.89 29.38
CA ALA A 62 32.26 1.08 28.12
C ALA A 62 33.14 0.71 26.92
N ARG A 63 32.55 0.38 25.77
CA ARG A 63 33.25 0.16 24.50
C ARG A 63 32.99 1.33 23.58
N LEU A 64 34.06 1.95 23.10
CA LEU A 64 34.04 2.90 22.00
C LEU A 64 34.05 2.12 20.68
N LEU A 65 33.05 2.35 19.84
CA LEU A 65 32.81 1.66 18.60
C LEU A 65 33.07 2.58 17.40
N GLY A 66 33.75 2.04 16.40
CA GLY A 66 33.87 2.61 15.05
C GLY A 66 33.04 1.78 14.09
N TYR A 67 32.34 2.44 13.17
CA TYR A 67 31.61 1.75 12.09
C TYR A 67 32.42 1.87 10.81
N ASP A 68 32.88 0.72 10.30
CA ASP A 68 33.50 0.66 8.98
C ASP A 68 32.42 0.95 7.93
N SER A 69 32.63 1.98 7.10
CA SER A 69 31.69 2.40 6.07
C SER A 69 31.40 1.29 5.04
N ARG A 70 32.33 0.35 4.89
CA ARG A 70 32.26 -0.81 3.97
C ARG A 70 31.35 -1.93 4.49
N THR A 71 31.45 -2.27 5.78
CA THR A 71 30.76 -3.46 6.35
C THR A 71 29.58 -3.11 7.25
N GLN A 72 29.48 -1.87 7.73
CA GLN A 72 28.48 -1.40 8.71
C GLN A 72 28.47 -2.23 10.02
N LEU A 73 29.48 -3.07 10.25
CA LEU A 73 29.65 -3.82 11.49
C LEU A 73 30.36 -2.95 12.52
N PRO A 74 29.92 -2.96 13.80
CA PRO A 74 30.58 -2.22 14.85
C PRO A 74 31.92 -2.88 15.21
N ILE A 75 33.01 -2.11 15.13
CA ILE A 75 34.35 -2.53 15.53
C ILE A 75 34.70 -1.84 16.85
N THR A 76 35.14 -2.60 17.86
CA THR A 76 35.59 -2.00 19.13
C THR A 76 36.97 -1.38 18.96
N LEU A 77 37.03 -0.05 19.06
CA LEU A 77 38.27 0.74 18.96
C LEU A 77 39.02 0.78 20.29
N LYS A 78 38.30 1.01 21.39
CA LYS A 78 38.91 1.10 22.72
C LYS A 78 37.89 0.73 23.80
N LEU A 79 38.37 0.13 24.88
CA LEU A 79 37.58 -0.10 26.08
C LEU A 79 37.85 1.07 27.05
N LEU A 80 36.82 1.87 27.31
CA LEU A 80 36.85 3.06 28.15
C LEU A 80 36.66 2.65 29.62
N GLU A 81 37.48 3.22 30.49
CA GLU A 81 37.49 2.96 31.93
C GLU A 81 37.17 4.23 32.74
N LYS A 82 37.16 4.12 34.07
CA LYS A 82 36.91 5.22 35.01
C LYS A 82 37.75 6.45 34.65
N GLY A 83 37.09 7.60 34.54
CA GLY A 83 37.68 8.90 34.18
C GLY A 83 37.64 9.25 32.69
N SER A 84 37.21 8.32 31.82
CA SER A 84 37.05 8.63 30.40
C SER A 84 35.89 9.58 30.15
N VAL A 85 36.13 10.65 29.38
CA VAL A 85 35.10 11.61 28.95
C VAL A 85 34.53 11.17 27.60
N ILE A 86 33.21 11.09 27.50
CA ILE A 86 32.45 10.62 26.34
C ILE A 86 31.63 11.80 25.79
N GLY A 87 31.72 12.07 24.49
CA GLY A 87 31.00 13.14 23.80
C GLY A 87 31.76 14.46 23.70
N ALA A 88 32.94 14.59 24.33
CA ALA A 88 33.74 15.82 24.30
C ALA A 88 34.23 16.17 22.88
N VAL A 89 34.71 15.18 22.12
CA VAL A 89 35.16 15.39 20.73
C VAL A 89 34.03 15.87 19.82
N ASN A 90 32.80 15.38 20.02
CA ASN A 90 31.63 15.79 19.24
C ASN A 90 31.35 17.30 19.39
N VAL A 91 31.57 17.84 20.60
CA VAL A 91 31.46 19.29 20.88
C VAL A 91 32.60 20.04 20.19
N LEU A 92 33.84 19.54 20.27
CA LEU A 92 35.03 20.20 19.69
C LEU A 92 35.01 20.27 18.16
N ARG A 93 34.38 19.32 17.47
CA ARG A 93 34.29 19.29 16.00
C ARG A 93 32.94 19.74 15.43
N SER A 94 31.97 20.03 16.31
CA SER A 94 30.57 20.33 15.95
C SER A 94 29.91 19.28 15.02
N GLN A 95 30.37 18.03 15.09
CA GLN A 95 29.94 16.91 14.27
C GLN A 95 30.06 15.61 15.08
N MET A 96 29.12 14.68 14.92
CA MET A 96 29.11 13.43 15.69
C MET A 96 30.07 12.39 15.09
N CYS A 97 30.94 11.82 15.90
CA CYS A 97 31.82 10.72 15.50
C CYS A 97 31.97 9.58 16.51
N GLU A 98 31.61 9.79 17.77
CA GLU A 98 31.67 8.73 18.78
C GLU A 98 30.41 7.88 18.82
N THR A 99 30.59 6.56 18.96
CA THR A 99 29.53 5.65 19.39
C THR A 99 30.03 4.84 20.57
N VAL A 100 29.36 4.94 21.71
CA VAL A 100 29.80 4.29 22.96
C VAL A 100 28.66 3.46 23.53
N ILE A 101 28.95 2.20 23.84
CA ILE A 101 28.01 1.27 24.49
C ILE A 101 28.56 0.79 25.83
N ALA A 102 27.70 0.59 26.81
CA ALA A 102 28.07 0.04 28.10
C ALA A 102 28.51 -1.44 27.96
N SER A 103 29.65 -1.81 28.54
CA SER A 103 30.21 -3.17 28.47
C SER A 103 30.08 -3.92 29.79
N SER A 104 30.09 -3.20 30.90
CA SER A 104 29.56 -3.63 32.18
C SER A 104 28.38 -2.74 32.55
N GLU A 105 27.68 -3.07 33.62
CA GLU A 105 26.90 -2.05 34.32
C GLU A 105 27.85 -0.91 34.71
N LEU A 106 27.47 0.33 34.40
CA LEU A 106 28.34 1.49 34.59
C LEU A 106 27.53 2.70 35.01
N THR A 107 28.18 3.56 35.80
CA THR A 107 27.62 4.83 36.24
C THR A 107 28.37 5.95 35.55
N CYS A 108 27.65 6.81 34.86
CA CYS A 108 28.20 8.03 34.25
C CYS A 108 27.71 9.27 35.00
N LEU A 109 28.59 10.25 35.12
CA LEU A 109 28.27 11.63 35.48
C LEU A 109 27.95 12.40 34.20
N THR A 110 26.69 12.78 33.99
CA THR A 110 26.26 13.48 32.77
C THR A 110 26.11 14.99 33.00
N PHE A 111 26.57 15.74 32.01
CA PHE A 111 26.55 17.20 31.94
C PHE A 111 25.73 17.64 30.75
N SER A 112 25.02 18.76 30.87
CA SER A 112 24.38 19.39 29.71
C SER A 112 25.43 19.94 28.74
N LEU A 113 25.19 19.82 27.44
CA LEU A 113 26.11 20.34 26.41
C LEU A 113 26.29 21.86 26.52
N THR A 114 25.27 22.59 26.98
CA THR A 114 25.32 24.03 27.26
C THR A 114 26.29 24.37 28.38
N GLU A 115 26.36 23.55 29.43
CA GLU A 115 27.24 23.77 30.57
C GLU A 115 28.69 23.40 30.23
N TYR A 116 28.90 22.30 29.49
CA TYR A 116 30.23 21.92 29.01
C TYR A 116 30.81 22.95 28.02
N SER A 117 29.98 23.48 27.10
CA SER A 117 30.39 24.56 26.19
C SER A 117 30.73 25.86 26.93
N ARG A 118 30.04 26.14 28.05
CA ARG A 118 30.34 27.29 28.91
C ARG A 118 31.71 27.16 29.59
N LEU A 119 32.12 25.94 29.97
CA LEU A 119 33.44 25.69 30.54
C LEU A 119 34.55 25.97 29.52
N LEU A 120 34.39 25.50 28.28
CA LEU A 120 35.35 25.73 27.19
C LEU A 120 35.50 27.23 26.85
N ASN A 121 34.42 28.01 26.90
CA ASN A 121 34.47 29.42 26.56
C ASN A 121 35.02 30.30 27.71
N ASN A 122 34.76 29.94 28.96
CA ASN A 122 35.07 30.79 30.11
C ASN A 122 36.43 30.47 30.76
N TYR A 123 36.99 29.26 30.57
CA TYR A 123 38.23 28.82 31.21
C TYR A 123 39.27 28.42 30.15
N PRO A 124 40.16 29.35 29.73
CA PRO A 124 41.10 29.10 28.65
C PRO A 124 42.16 28.03 28.98
N ALA A 125 42.53 27.85 30.25
CA ALA A 125 43.45 26.79 30.68
C ALA A 125 42.84 25.39 30.46
N PHE A 126 41.60 25.18 30.92
CA PHE A 126 40.80 23.98 30.66
C PHE A 126 40.61 23.74 29.16
N ALA A 127 40.22 24.79 28.42
CA ALA A 127 40.02 24.70 26.97
C ALA A 127 41.28 24.27 26.23
N LYS A 128 42.46 24.77 26.61
CA LYS A 128 43.73 24.42 25.98
C LYS A 128 44.09 22.94 26.18
N VAL A 129 43.83 22.38 27.36
CA VAL A 129 44.07 20.95 27.63
C VAL A 129 43.12 20.09 26.80
N VAL A 130 41.82 20.39 26.82
CA VAL A 130 40.80 19.62 26.10
C VAL A 130 40.95 19.73 24.57
N GLN A 131 41.30 20.92 24.05
CA GLN A 131 41.50 21.13 22.61
C GLN A 131 42.74 20.40 22.07
N ASN A 132 43.80 20.23 22.87
CA ASN A 132 45.03 19.56 22.43
C ASN A 132 44.98 18.02 22.51
N GLN A 133 43.91 17.43 23.07
CA GLN A 133 43.75 15.99 23.14
C GLN A 133 43.22 15.40 21.82
N CYS A 134 43.97 14.46 21.23
CA CYS A 134 43.54 13.70 20.06
C CYS A 134 42.65 12.51 20.47
N HIS A 135 41.54 12.29 19.78
CA HIS A 135 40.62 11.18 20.09
C HIS A 135 40.71 10.09 19.01
N ILE A 136 40.75 8.82 19.40
CA ILE A 136 40.88 7.69 18.46
C ILE A 136 39.68 7.57 17.50
N ALA A 137 38.47 7.91 17.95
CA ALA A 137 37.28 7.96 17.10
C ALA A 137 37.38 9.04 16.01
N GLU A 138 38.11 10.12 16.28
CA GLU A 138 38.36 11.22 15.35
C GLU A 138 39.26 10.76 14.20
N VAL A 139 40.36 10.08 14.53
CA VAL A 139 41.31 9.52 13.55
C VAL A 139 40.65 8.41 12.72
N PHE A 140 39.87 7.54 13.37
CA PHE A 140 39.12 6.47 12.69
C PHE A 140 38.14 7.05 11.65
N ASP A 141 37.41 8.10 12.02
CA ASP A 141 36.42 8.75 11.15
C ASP A 141 37.08 9.44 9.94
N ILE A 142 38.26 10.05 10.12
CA ILE A 142 39.05 10.65 9.04
C ILE A 142 39.59 9.59 8.08
N LEU A 143 40.14 8.48 8.59
CA LEU A 143 40.68 7.39 7.76
C LEU A 143 39.55 6.67 7.00
N ALA A 144 38.41 6.42 7.65
CA ALA A 144 37.24 5.81 7.02
C ALA A 144 36.59 6.69 5.93
N ALA A 145 36.82 8.00 5.98
CA ALA A 145 36.35 8.95 4.96
C ALA A 145 37.26 9.01 3.73
N GLN A 146 38.48 8.43 3.75
CA GLN A 146 39.38 8.49 2.61
C GLN A 146 38.92 7.56 1.47
N PRO A 147 38.86 8.04 0.21
CA PRO A 147 38.47 7.24 -0.95
C PRO A 147 39.34 6.00 -1.15
N GLU A 148 40.65 6.11 -0.91
CA GLU A 148 41.61 5.02 -1.12
C GLU A 148 41.40 3.88 -0.11
N VAL A 149 40.98 4.22 1.12
CA VAL A 149 40.63 3.25 2.18
C VAL A 149 39.29 2.58 1.90
N GLN A 150 38.34 3.31 1.31
CA GLN A 150 37.07 2.75 0.84
C GLN A 150 37.25 1.83 -0.38
N ALA A 151 38.23 2.11 -1.23
CA ALA A 151 38.53 1.32 -2.43
C ALA A 151 39.27 0.01 -2.14
N ASN A 152 40.04 -0.07 -1.05
CA ASN A 152 40.86 -1.24 -0.74
C ASN A 152 40.22 -2.13 0.34
N SER A 153 39.69 -3.29 -0.03
CA SER A 153 38.97 -4.21 0.87
C SER A 153 39.83 -4.93 1.90
N ASN A 154 41.16 -4.96 1.72
CA ASN A 154 42.06 -5.78 2.56
C ASN A 154 42.63 -5.04 3.77
N ILE A 155 42.37 -3.73 3.91
CA ILE A 155 42.91 -2.93 5.02
C ILE A 155 42.09 -3.18 6.29
N ASN A 156 42.75 -3.69 7.34
CA ASN A 156 42.20 -3.72 8.70
C ASN A 156 42.24 -2.31 9.29
N LEU A 157 41.11 -1.61 9.16
CA LEU A 157 41.01 -0.18 9.51
C LEU A 157 41.26 0.08 11.00
N LYS A 158 41.01 -0.90 11.87
CA LYS A 158 41.26 -0.79 13.31
C LYS A 158 42.76 -0.75 13.62
N GLU A 159 43.51 -1.74 13.15
CA GLU A 159 44.97 -1.83 13.38
C GLU A 159 45.69 -0.61 12.84
N LEU A 160 45.31 -0.18 11.62
CA LEU A 160 45.81 1.05 11.02
C LEU A 160 45.52 2.28 11.90
N THR A 161 44.29 2.41 12.39
CA THR A 161 43.91 3.54 13.25
C THR A 161 44.73 3.55 14.55
N GLU A 162 44.96 2.39 15.16
CA GLU A 162 45.75 2.28 16.39
C GLU A 162 47.22 2.66 16.19
N GLU A 163 47.79 2.33 15.03
CA GLU A 163 49.16 2.69 14.66
C GLU A 163 49.30 4.18 14.36
N VAL A 164 48.40 4.72 13.55
CA VAL A 164 48.37 6.13 13.15
C VAL A 164 48.06 7.05 14.33
N TYR A 165 47.18 6.64 15.24
CA TYR A 165 46.78 7.40 16.43
C TYR A 165 47.97 7.73 17.36
N LYS A 166 48.97 6.85 17.48
CA LYS A 166 50.13 7.05 18.39
C LYS A 166 50.94 8.31 18.08
N ASN A 167 50.95 8.72 16.81
CA ASN A 167 51.76 9.84 16.33
C ASN A 167 50.91 11.02 15.80
N ALA A 168 49.59 10.99 16.03
CA ALA A 168 48.68 12.04 15.57
C ALA A 168 48.91 13.35 16.34
N ARG A 169 49.00 14.47 15.62
CA ARG A 169 49.09 15.81 16.22
C ARG A 169 47.81 16.60 15.94
N VAL A 170 47.29 17.32 16.94
CA VAL A 170 46.12 18.19 16.78
C VAL A 170 46.58 19.64 16.64
N PHE A 171 45.96 20.39 15.73
CA PHE A 171 46.17 21.81 15.58
C PHE A 171 44.84 22.55 15.53
N TYR A 172 44.74 23.60 16.34
CA TYR A 172 43.55 24.44 16.50
C TYR A 172 43.93 25.89 16.11
N PRO A 173 43.73 26.31 14.84
CA PRO A 173 44.11 27.64 14.38
C PRO A 173 43.32 28.74 15.11
N SER A 174 44.03 29.73 15.67
CA SER A 174 43.45 31.03 16.02
C SER A 174 43.17 31.84 14.74
N SER A 175 42.25 32.79 14.78
CA SER A 175 41.84 33.57 13.60
C SER A 175 43.03 34.14 12.81
N ASN A 176 43.09 33.87 11.50
CA ASN A 176 44.16 34.26 10.55
C ASN A 176 45.55 33.66 10.79
N VAL A 177 45.69 32.32 10.68
CA VAL A 177 47.03 31.68 10.59
C VAL A 177 47.51 31.62 9.13
N GLN A 178 48.72 32.12 8.87
CA GLN A 178 49.43 31.87 7.60
C GLN A 178 49.98 30.42 7.61
N LEU A 179 49.57 29.61 6.63
CA LEU A 179 49.91 28.18 6.51
C LEU A 179 51.42 27.86 6.44
N LYS A 180 52.28 28.86 6.18
CA LYS A 180 53.75 28.69 6.12
C LYS A 180 54.42 28.26 7.43
N HIS A 181 53.72 28.33 8.57
CA HIS A 181 54.26 27.88 9.87
C HIS A 181 53.84 26.46 10.26
N ILE A 182 53.09 25.75 9.41
CA ILE A 182 52.57 24.40 9.68
C ILE A 182 53.29 23.33 8.82
N ASP A 183 54.13 23.74 7.86
CA ASP A 183 54.92 22.87 7.00
C ASP A 183 56.10 22.23 7.76
N ASP A 184 55.81 21.13 8.43
CA ASP A 184 56.78 20.07 8.69
C ASP A 184 56.58 19.05 7.56
N ASN A 185 57.59 18.85 6.69
CA ASN A 185 57.51 18.02 5.46
C ASN A 185 57.17 16.52 5.73
N THR A 186 56.91 16.16 6.98
CA THR A 186 56.67 14.82 7.49
C THR A 186 55.20 14.55 7.80
N LEU A 187 54.34 15.57 7.96
CA LEU A 187 52.94 15.41 8.42
C LEU A 187 51.92 15.81 7.34
N ASN A 188 50.91 14.96 7.13
CA ASN A 188 49.72 15.25 6.32
C ASN A 188 48.58 15.75 7.21
N TRP A 189 48.08 16.95 6.94
CA TRP A 189 47.01 17.57 7.72
C TRP A 189 45.62 17.28 7.11
N PHE A 190 44.65 16.95 7.96
CA PHE A 190 43.26 16.66 7.61
C PHE A 190 42.30 17.55 8.40
N PHE A 191 41.20 17.95 7.77
CA PHE A 191 40.11 18.68 8.44
C PHE A 191 39.26 17.71 9.28
N SER A 192 39.19 17.93 10.59
CA SER A 192 38.34 17.14 11.50
C SER A 192 36.92 17.72 11.63
N SER A 193 36.78 19.05 11.53
CA SER A 193 35.51 19.79 11.56
C SER A 193 35.14 20.31 10.18
N GLY A 194 33.88 20.17 9.76
CA GLY A 194 33.35 20.86 8.57
C GLY A 194 33.05 22.32 8.91
N GLY A 195 33.72 23.27 8.26
CA GLY A 195 33.37 24.68 8.40
C GLY A 195 31.98 24.96 7.81
N ASN A 196 31.29 26.00 8.32
CA ASN A 196 29.99 26.44 7.75
C ASN A 196 30.09 26.93 6.29
N ASP A 197 31.31 27.14 5.77
CA ASP A 197 31.56 27.43 4.36
C ASP A 197 31.83 26.14 3.58
N SER A 198 31.09 25.97 2.49
CA SER A 198 31.05 24.80 1.60
C SER A 198 32.37 24.39 0.93
N LYS A 199 33.50 25.01 1.28
CA LYS A 199 34.83 24.75 0.70
C LYS A 199 35.63 23.65 1.42
N TYR A 200 35.34 23.32 2.67
CA TYR A 200 36.14 22.35 3.45
C TYR A 200 35.26 21.30 4.14
N SER A 201 35.17 20.10 3.55
CA SER A 201 34.45 18.95 4.13
C SER A 201 35.30 18.25 5.19
N ALA A 202 34.68 17.80 6.29
CA ALA A 202 35.35 16.95 7.27
C ALA A 202 35.92 15.68 6.59
N GLY A 203 37.16 15.33 6.92
CA GLY A 203 37.93 14.25 6.29
C GLY A 203 38.80 14.69 5.10
N ALA A 204 38.68 15.93 4.59
CA ALA A 204 39.51 16.37 3.47
C ALA A 204 40.99 16.54 3.85
N ARG A 205 41.90 16.07 2.97
CA ARG A 205 43.37 16.24 3.09
C ARG A 205 43.80 17.62 2.59
N LEU A 206 44.66 18.29 3.34
CA LEU A 206 45.33 19.52 2.94
C LEU A 206 46.48 19.18 1.97
N LYS A 207 46.21 19.07 0.65
CA LYS A 207 47.26 18.82 -0.35
C LYS A 207 48.11 20.08 -0.55
N SER A 208 49.43 19.91 -0.68
CA SER A 208 50.43 20.97 -0.93
C SER A 208 49.94 21.99 -1.96
N LEU A 209 49.54 23.17 -1.47
CA LEU A 209 49.04 24.29 -2.27
C LEU A 209 50.22 25.17 -2.66
N LYS A 210 50.54 25.21 -3.95
CA LYS A 210 51.42 26.24 -4.53
C LYS A 210 50.66 27.58 -4.60
N ALA A 211 50.56 28.31 -3.49
CA ALA A 211 50.28 29.77 -3.35
C ALA A 211 49.83 30.11 -1.91
N PRO A 212 50.01 31.34 -1.40
CA PRO A 212 49.68 31.69 -0.02
C PRO A 212 48.18 31.97 0.13
N ASP A 213 47.37 30.93 0.24
CA ASP A 213 45.98 31.09 0.68
C ASP A 213 45.93 31.15 2.21
N ASN A 214 45.44 32.26 2.76
CA ASN A 214 45.13 32.37 4.18
C ASN A 214 43.86 31.55 4.47
N ILE A 215 43.87 30.70 5.50
CA ILE A 215 42.62 30.11 6.02
C ILE A 215 41.87 31.23 6.75
N ASN A 216 40.94 31.87 6.06
CA ASN A 216 40.11 32.93 6.61
C ASN A 216 38.90 32.27 7.29
N VAL A 217 39.01 31.98 8.59
CA VAL A 217 37.89 31.44 9.39
C VAL A 217 36.91 32.58 9.65
N GLN A 218 35.91 32.76 8.78
CA GLN A 218 34.82 33.72 9.00
C GLN A 218 33.67 33.03 9.75
N GLY A 219 33.37 33.53 10.96
CA GLY A 219 32.26 33.07 11.79
C GLY A 219 32.67 32.27 13.03
N ASN A 220 31.71 31.99 13.91
CA ASN A 220 31.88 31.24 15.17
C ASN A 220 32.30 29.75 14.99
N GLY A 221 32.60 29.31 13.77
CA GLY A 221 33.02 27.94 13.49
C GLY A 221 34.51 27.75 13.77
N GLN A 222 34.84 27.06 14.86
CA GLN A 222 36.21 26.69 15.18
C GLN A 222 36.68 25.56 14.24
N VAL A 223 37.77 25.78 13.48
CA VAL A 223 38.35 24.76 12.60
C VAL A 223 39.33 23.91 13.41
N ARG A 224 39.25 22.58 13.30
CA ARG A 224 40.14 21.61 13.95
C ARG A 224 40.87 20.77 12.90
N LEU A 225 42.20 20.71 12.98
CA LEU A 225 43.06 19.95 12.07
C LEU A 225 43.78 18.80 12.79
N ILE A 226 43.90 17.66 12.13
CA ILE A 226 44.71 16.51 12.59
C ILE A 226 45.83 16.23 11.60
N GLY A 227 47.07 16.25 12.08
CA GLY A 227 48.28 15.88 11.35
C GLY A 227 48.63 14.42 11.59
N LEU A 228 48.77 13.66 10.52
CA LEU A 228 49.15 12.24 10.51
C LEU A 228 50.49 12.07 9.78
N LEU A 229 51.41 11.25 10.29
CA LEU A 229 52.73 11.04 9.65
C LEU A 229 52.59 10.45 8.24
N SER A 230 53.40 10.95 7.31
CA SER A 230 53.38 10.54 5.91
C SER A 230 53.85 9.10 5.71
N GLU A 231 54.83 8.63 6.48
CA GLU A 231 55.34 7.25 6.45
C GLU A 231 54.22 6.23 6.72
N ASN A 232 53.34 6.53 7.68
CA ASN A 232 52.20 5.66 8.04
C ASN A 232 51.07 5.70 7.00
N LEU A 233 51.17 6.55 5.97
CA LEU A 233 50.16 6.76 4.92
C LEU A 233 50.66 6.33 3.53
N GLU A 234 51.85 5.72 3.42
CA GLU A 234 52.44 5.26 2.14
C GLU A 234 51.57 4.25 1.38
N PHE A 235 50.69 3.53 2.07
CA PHE A 235 49.74 2.59 1.45
C PHE A 235 48.62 3.29 0.64
N LEU A 236 48.37 4.59 0.84
CA LEU A 236 47.43 5.36 0.02
C LEU A 236 47.92 5.50 -1.43
N ASP A 237 49.22 5.34 -1.67
CA ASP A 237 49.86 5.54 -2.98
C ASP A 237 50.29 4.22 -3.67
N GLN A 238 50.01 3.04 -3.10
CA GLN A 238 50.49 1.73 -3.62
C GLN A 238 49.36 0.73 -3.94
N GLN A 239 49.53 -0.04 -5.04
CA GLN A 239 48.64 -1.13 -5.48
C GLN A 239 48.75 -2.41 -4.61
N PRO A 240 47.69 -3.22 -4.49
CA PRO A 240 47.50 -4.16 -3.38
C PRO A 240 48.31 -5.47 -3.48
N GLN A 241 48.93 -5.87 -2.36
CA GLN A 241 49.33 -7.26 -2.07
C GLN A 241 48.70 -7.75 -0.76
N THR A 242 48.45 -9.06 -0.69
CA THR A 242 47.68 -9.80 0.32
C THR A 242 48.51 -10.29 1.51
N SER A 243 48.01 -10.15 2.74
CA SER A 243 48.32 -11.11 3.83
C SER A 243 47.39 -11.03 5.06
N ASN A 244 46.82 -12.20 5.39
CA ASN A 244 46.53 -12.86 6.68
C ASN A 244 45.93 -12.14 7.90
N THR A 245 44.88 -12.80 8.42
CA THR A 245 44.13 -12.59 9.66
C THR A 245 44.84 -13.04 10.94
N PRO A 246 44.50 -12.45 12.10
CA PRO A 246 44.53 -13.15 13.38
C PRO A 246 43.19 -13.21 14.12
N LYS A 247 43.09 -14.23 14.98
CA LYS A 247 42.03 -14.58 15.92
C LYS A 247 42.19 -13.82 17.24
N ASP A 248 41.09 -13.56 17.96
CA ASP A 248 41.06 -13.49 19.43
C ASP A 248 39.60 -13.60 19.93
N SER A 249 39.20 -14.60 20.72
CA SER A 249 39.50 -14.91 22.14
C SER A 249 38.67 -14.06 23.12
N SER A 250 37.73 -14.72 23.78
CA SER A 250 36.78 -14.14 24.75
C SER A 250 37.28 -14.38 26.18
N ILE A 251 37.44 -13.31 26.95
CA ILE A 251 37.71 -13.35 28.40
C ILE A 251 36.54 -12.69 29.13
N VAL A 252 35.98 -13.40 30.10
CA VAL A 252 34.99 -12.92 31.07
C VAL A 252 35.73 -12.50 32.34
N PRO A 253 35.40 -11.35 32.96
CA PRO A 253 35.71 -11.13 34.36
C PRO A 253 34.44 -11.19 35.24
N GLN A 254 34.56 -11.94 36.34
CA GLN A 254 33.72 -11.83 37.53
C GLN A 254 34.27 -10.70 38.42
N ASN A 255 33.39 -9.89 39.02
CA ASN A 255 33.18 -9.81 40.48
C ASN A 255 32.60 -8.47 41.00
N THR A 256 31.62 -8.64 41.89
CA THR A 256 31.32 -7.99 43.19
C THR A 256 30.94 -6.50 43.33
N GLU A 257 29.81 -6.36 44.02
CA GLU A 257 28.98 -5.22 44.47
C GLU A 257 29.66 -4.03 45.18
N VAL A 258 29.06 -2.83 45.03
CA VAL A 258 28.42 -2.03 46.12
C VAL A 258 27.23 -1.23 45.55
N SER A 259 26.08 -1.26 46.20
CA SER A 259 24.84 -0.60 45.76
C SER A 259 24.78 0.89 46.19
N ILE A 260 24.79 1.78 45.20
CA ILE A 260 24.40 3.19 45.33
C ILE A 260 23.10 3.36 44.55
N ASP A 261 22.07 3.94 45.16
CA ASP A 261 20.73 4.08 44.57
C ASP A 261 20.73 5.23 43.53
N ILE A 262 21.22 4.93 42.33
CA ILE A 262 21.35 5.85 41.18
C ILE A 262 20.34 5.40 40.11
N PRO A 263 19.52 6.31 39.55
CA PRO A 263 18.53 5.94 38.54
C PRO A 263 19.17 5.39 37.25
N TYR A 264 18.55 4.36 36.67
CA TYR A 264 18.93 3.88 35.34
C TYR A 264 18.63 4.94 34.27
N ALA A 265 19.55 5.10 33.32
CA ALA A 265 19.35 5.90 32.13
C ALA A 265 18.17 5.30 31.32
N PRO A 266 17.25 6.14 30.80
CA PRO A 266 16.15 5.67 29.97
C PRO A 266 16.66 4.95 28.72
N ASP A 267 15.99 3.87 28.30
CA ASP A 267 16.48 2.98 27.23
C ASP A 267 16.52 3.64 25.84
N GLU A 268 15.92 4.82 25.65
CA GLU A 268 15.96 5.59 24.40
C GLU A 268 15.44 7.03 24.65
N GLU A 269 16.23 8.06 24.32
CA GLU A 269 15.74 9.44 24.21
C GLU A 269 14.88 9.60 22.95
N ALA A 270 13.70 10.19 23.12
CA ALA A 270 12.61 10.25 22.16
C ALA A 270 12.90 11.19 20.97
N LEU A 271 12.33 10.86 19.81
CA LEU A 271 12.12 11.82 18.72
C LEU A 271 11.21 12.96 19.23
N PRO A 272 11.48 14.23 18.91
CA PRO A 272 10.56 15.30 19.24
C PRO A 272 9.26 15.09 18.45
N VAL A 273 8.16 14.91 19.19
CA VAL A 273 6.81 14.93 18.63
C VAL A 273 6.54 16.36 18.17
N SER A 274 6.20 16.52 16.89
CA SER A 274 5.70 17.78 16.35
C SER A 274 4.42 18.15 17.09
N ASP A 275 4.49 19.17 17.95
CA ASP A 275 3.32 19.80 18.58
C ASP A 275 2.44 20.39 17.47
N THR A 276 1.48 19.60 17.00
CA THR A 276 0.37 20.08 16.17
C THR A 276 -0.83 20.28 17.08
N SER A 277 -0.81 21.37 17.85
CA SER A 277 -2.02 21.89 18.49
C SER A 277 -2.95 22.43 17.40
N SER A 278 -3.79 21.56 16.84
CA SER A 278 -4.96 21.97 16.06
C SER A 278 -6.16 21.16 16.53
N ASN A 279 -7.33 21.80 16.52
CA ASN A 279 -8.62 21.29 16.99
C ASN A 279 -9.09 20.07 16.17
N GLN A 280 -8.42 18.92 16.29
CA GLN A 280 -8.81 17.68 15.62
C GLN A 280 -10.09 17.14 16.23
N LYS A 281 -11.15 17.06 15.41
CA LYS A 281 -12.40 16.40 15.76
C LYS A 281 -12.22 14.89 15.60
N TYR A 282 -12.13 14.16 16.70
CA TYR A 282 -12.09 12.70 16.67
C TYR A 282 -13.48 12.13 16.32
N PRO A 283 -13.56 11.17 15.38
CA PRO A 283 -14.84 10.56 15.03
C PRO A 283 -15.32 9.64 16.16
N PHE A 284 -16.61 9.72 16.50
CA PHE A 284 -17.24 8.82 17.46
C PHE A 284 -18.42 8.08 16.85
N PHE A 285 -18.55 6.80 17.22
CA PHE A 285 -19.73 5.99 16.99
C PHE A 285 -20.04 5.24 18.29
N GLY A 286 -21.32 5.12 18.65
CA GLY A 286 -21.75 4.40 19.86
C GLY A 286 -22.14 2.96 19.58
N GLY A 287 -21.76 2.03 20.47
CA GLY A 287 -22.13 0.61 20.35
C GLY A 287 -22.06 -0.12 21.69
N LYS A 288 -23.12 -0.89 22.01
CA LYS A 288 -23.20 -1.72 23.24
C LYS A 288 -23.04 -3.21 22.90
N GLY A 289 -22.34 -3.94 23.76
CA GLY A 289 -22.02 -5.37 23.61
C GLY A 289 -20.65 -5.62 22.96
N GLU A 290 -20.05 -6.78 23.21
CA GLU A 290 -18.67 -7.11 22.79
C GLU A 290 -18.48 -6.98 21.27
N LEU A 291 -19.38 -7.57 20.49
CA LEU A 291 -19.37 -7.50 19.03
C LEU A 291 -19.44 -6.06 18.51
N ASN A 292 -20.46 -5.32 18.95
CA ASN A 292 -20.69 -3.97 18.47
C ASN A 292 -19.56 -3.03 18.92
N SER A 293 -18.96 -3.26 20.10
CA SER A 293 -17.85 -2.45 20.59
C SER A 293 -16.64 -2.50 19.66
N ILE A 294 -16.23 -3.71 19.23
CA ILE A 294 -15.09 -3.92 18.34
C ILE A 294 -15.41 -3.43 16.93
N TYR A 295 -16.59 -3.75 16.42
CA TYR A 295 -17.08 -3.25 15.15
C TYR A 295 -17.05 -1.71 15.09
N VAL A 296 -17.54 -1.06 16.16
CA VAL A 296 -17.53 0.40 16.30
C VAL A 296 -16.11 0.94 16.41
N CYS A 297 -15.20 0.24 17.10
CA CYS A 297 -13.78 0.62 17.13
C CYS A 297 -13.15 0.62 15.73
N PHE A 298 -13.35 -0.43 14.93
CA PHE A 298 -12.86 -0.42 13.55
C PHE A 298 -13.54 0.66 12.70
N GLN A 299 -14.84 0.90 12.89
CA GLN A 299 -15.54 2.00 12.21
C GLN A 299 -14.94 3.38 12.58
N MET A 300 -14.58 3.56 13.85
CA MET A 300 -13.94 4.74 14.41
C MET A 300 -12.52 4.94 13.86
N VAL A 301 -11.71 3.88 13.80
CA VAL A 301 -10.37 3.89 13.20
C VAL A 301 -10.44 4.18 11.71
N SER A 302 -11.29 3.47 10.95
CA SER A 302 -11.43 3.70 9.51
C SER A 302 -11.87 5.13 9.20
N LYS A 303 -12.79 5.73 9.97
CA LYS A 303 -13.17 7.12 9.75
C LYS A 303 -12.06 8.11 10.11
N HIS A 304 -11.24 7.79 11.11
CA HIS A 304 -10.11 8.63 11.50
C HIS A 304 -8.98 8.60 10.46
N LEU A 305 -8.73 7.43 9.87
CA LEU A 305 -7.71 7.22 8.83
C LEU A 305 -8.22 7.48 7.39
N GLY A 306 -9.49 7.89 7.21
CA GLY A 306 -10.07 8.15 5.88
C GLY A 306 -10.36 6.91 5.03
N ILE A 307 -10.44 5.72 5.64
CA ILE A 307 -10.54 4.43 4.94
C ILE A 307 -12.02 4.01 4.73
N PRO A 308 -12.40 3.45 3.57
CA PRO A 308 -13.69 2.80 3.39
C PRO A 308 -13.87 1.63 4.36
N PHE A 309 -14.99 1.61 5.07
CA PHE A 309 -15.28 0.58 6.07
C PHE A 309 -16.43 -0.30 5.58
N ARG A 310 -16.13 -1.54 5.21
CA ARG A 310 -17.09 -2.56 4.75
C ARG A 310 -17.84 -3.16 5.93
N LYS A 311 -18.88 -2.44 6.37
CA LYS A 311 -19.63 -2.72 7.59
C LYS A 311 -20.09 -4.18 7.68
N GLU A 312 -20.68 -4.71 6.61
CA GLU A 312 -21.32 -6.04 6.63
C GLU A 312 -20.29 -7.17 6.66
N VAL A 313 -19.17 -7.02 5.94
CA VAL A 313 -18.09 -8.03 5.92
C VAL A 313 -17.45 -8.16 7.30
N VAL A 314 -17.05 -7.03 7.89
CA VAL A 314 -16.43 -7.01 9.22
C VAL A 314 -17.41 -7.55 10.26
N ARG A 315 -18.69 -7.15 10.20
CA ARG A 315 -19.71 -7.63 11.13
C ARG A 315 -19.98 -9.13 11.00
N ARG A 316 -19.98 -9.69 9.77
CA ARG A 316 -20.15 -11.12 9.52
C ARG A 316 -19.01 -11.93 10.14
N ILE A 317 -17.77 -11.52 9.88
CA ILE A 317 -16.57 -12.19 10.37
C ILE A 317 -16.52 -12.19 11.91
N LEU A 318 -16.81 -11.04 12.54
CA LEU A 318 -16.86 -10.94 14.00
C LEU A 318 -18.00 -11.78 14.60
N ASN A 319 -19.17 -11.83 13.95
CA ASN A 319 -20.30 -12.68 14.37
C ASN A 319 -19.97 -14.17 14.32
N GLU A 320 -19.32 -14.64 13.26
CA GLU A 320 -18.96 -16.06 13.12
C GLU A 320 -17.95 -16.49 14.17
N GLN A 321 -16.97 -15.63 14.50
CA GLN A 321 -15.99 -15.93 15.53
C GLN A 321 -16.58 -15.98 16.93
N ILE A 322 -17.46 -15.03 17.29
CA ILE A 322 -18.15 -15.07 18.58
C ILE A 322 -19.00 -16.33 18.70
N LYS A 323 -19.70 -16.75 17.63
CA LYS A 323 -20.47 -18.00 17.64
C LYS A 323 -19.60 -19.25 17.86
N ARG A 324 -18.33 -19.23 17.46
CA ARG A 324 -17.40 -20.36 17.59
C ARG A 324 -16.62 -20.36 18.91
N HIS A 325 -16.16 -19.20 19.37
CA HIS A 325 -15.20 -19.09 20.48
C HIS A 325 -15.66 -18.20 21.64
N GLY A 326 -16.84 -17.60 21.57
CA GLY A 326 -17.44 -16.80 22.64
C GLY A 326 -16.83 -15.41 22.88
N THR A 327 -15.52 -15.23 22.64
CA THR A 327 -14.79 -13.95 22.80
C THR A 327 -13.95 -13.63 21.57
N ILE A 328 -13.62 -12.35 21.38
CA ILE A 328 -12.76 -11.91 20.26
C ILE A 328 -11.36 -11.59 20.78
N SER A 329 -10.35 -12.26 20.24
CA SER A 329 -8.93 -12.05 20.58
C SER A 329 -8.31 -10.89 19.80
N PHE A 330 -7.21 -10.34 20.31
CA PHE A 330 -6.40 -9.34 19.58
C PHE A 330 -5.86 -9.86 18.24
N GLN A 331 -5.60 -11.16 18.13
CA GLN A 331 -5.19 -11.80 16.87
C GLN A 331 -6.30 -11.72 15.82
N MET A 332 -7.55 -11.90 16.22
CA MET A 332 -8.69 -11.74 15.33
C MET A 332 -8.89 -10.27 14.94
N CYS A 333 -8.69 -9.34 15.88
CA CYS A 333 -8.67 -7.92 15.57
C CYS A 333 -7.55 -7.56 14.57
N ALA A 334 -6.36 -8.15 14.70
CA ALA A 334 -5.27 -7.98 13.74
C ALA A 334 -5.66 -8.51 12.34
N TYR A 335 -6.30 -9.67 12.28
CA TYR A 335 -6.81 -10.22 11.01
C TYR A 335 -7.85 -9.31 10.36
N VAL A 336 -8.81 -8.79 11.15
CA VAL A 336 -9.80 -7.82 10.65
C VAL A 336 -9.13 -6.52 10.19
N ALA A 337 -8.11 -6.04 10.89
CA ALA A 337 -7.34 -4.88 10.46
C ALA A 337 -6.67 -5.11 9.09
N GLN A 338 -6.04 -6.26 8.88
CA GLN A 338 -5.46 -6.63 7.58
C GLN A 338 -6.50 -6.66 6.46
N LEU A 339 -7.70 -7.19 6.73
CA LEU A 339 -8.79 -7.22 5.76
C LEU A 339 -9.28 -5.82 5.37
N ILE A 340 -9.17 -4.83 6.26
CA ILE A 340 -9.50 -3.43 5.99
C ILE A 340 -8.33 -2.70 5.27
N GLY A 341 -7.20 -3.39 5.05
CA GLY A 341 -6.01 -2.82 4.42
C GLY A 341 -5.09 -2.09 5.39
N LEU A 342 -5.22 -2.30 6.70
CA LEU A 342 -4.32 -1.78 7.72
C LEU A 342 -3.20 -2.77 8.03
N LYS A 343 -2.03 -2.28 8.42
CA LYS A 343 -0.95 -3.09 9.00
C LYS A 343 -1.13 -3.14 10.52
N PRO A 344 -1.60 -4.27 11.07
CA PRO A 344 -1.60 -4.49 12.51
C PRO A 344 -0.19 -4.81 13.00
N GLN A 345 0.16 -4.29 14.16
CA GLN A 345 1.31 -4.76 14.92
C GLN A 345 0.87 -4.97 16.35
N LEU A 346 0.84 -6.23 16.79
CA LEU A 346 0.51 -6.59 18.16
C LEU A 346 1.80 -6.48 18.99
N ILE A 347 1.77 -5.63 20.02
CA ILE A 347 2.91 -5.40 20.91
C ILE A 347 2.45 -5.49 22.37
N ASP A 348 3.34 -6.01 23.21
CA ASP A 348 3.19 -6.01 24.66
C ASP A 348 4.16 -4.94 25.20
N ILE A 349 3.64 -3.93 25.89
CA ILE A 349 4.44 -2.81 26.41
C ILE A 349 4.19 -2.59 27.90
N PRO A 350 5.16 -2.06 28.66
CA PRO A 350 4.90 -1.61 30.03
C PRO A 350 3.79 -0.55 30.04
N ALA A 351 2.84 -0.67 30.98
CA ALA A 351 1.69 0.25 31.03
C ALA A 351 2.10 1.73 31.18
N ALA A 352 3.26 2.00 31.80
CA ALA A 352 3.83 3.34 31.92
C ALA A 352 4.26 3.96 30.57
N SER A 353 4.54 3.15 29.56
CA SER A 353 5.05 3.59 28.25
C SER A 353 3.93 3.90 27.23
N VAL A 354 2.66 3.80 27.63
CA VAL A 354 1.49 4.04 26.76
C VAL A 354 1.50 5.44 26.15
N THR A 355 2.07 6.44 26.83
CA THR A 355 2.17 7.83 26.35
C THR A 355 3.11 8.01 25.15
N ARG A 356 3.89 6.98 24.78
CA ARG A 356 4.86 7.01 23.66
C ARG A 356 4.42 6.21 22.44
N LEU A 357 3.19 5.69 22.46
CA LEU A 357 2.69 4.85 21.38
C LEU A 357 2.33 5.65 20.14
N PRO A 358 2.65 5.15 18.93
CA PRO A 358 2.06 5.68 17.72
C PRO A 358 0.55 5.43 17.73
N THR A 359 -0.23 6.44 17.31
CA THR A 359 -1.70 6.38 17.22
C THR A 359 -2.13 6.39 15.75
N PRO A 360 -3.29 5.79 15.40
CA PRO A 360 -4.27 5.15 16.27
C PRO A 360 -3.91 3.72 16.69
N ALA A 361 -4.31 3.32 17.90
CA ALA A 361 -4.14 1.96 18.41
C ALA A 361 -5.46 1.41 18.98
N LEU A 362 -5.62 0.09 18.94
CA LEU A 362 -6.73 -0.61 19.58
C LEU A 362 -6.25 -1.20 20.91
N VAL A 363 -6.96 -0.89 21.98
CA VAL A 363 -6.62 -1.28 23.36
C VAL A 363 -7.82 -1.95 24.02
N ARG A 364 -7.56 -2.73 25.07
CA ARG A 364 -8.62 -3.29 25.93
C ARG A 364 -8.76 -2.42 27.17
N TYR A 365 -9.91 -1.76 27.30
CA TYR A 365 -10.21 -0.80 28.35
C TYR A 365 -11.41 -1.32 29.16
N GLY A 366 -11.14 -1.80 30.37
CA GLY A 366 -12.09 -2.58 31.16
C GLY A 366 -12.53 -3.86 30.43
N LYS A 367 -13.85 -4.07 30.27
CA LYS A 367 -14.42 -5.27 29.60
C LYS A 367 -14.62 -5.10 28.09
N SER A 368 -14.19 -3.99 27.49
CA SER A 368 -14.46 -3.65 26.08
C SER A 368 -13.22 -3.15 25.35
N TYR A 369 -13.24 -3.22 24.02
CA TYR A 369 -12.22 -2.60 23.19
C TYR A 369 -12.47 -1.11 23.04
N ALA A 370 -11.40 -0.33 22.97
CA ALA A 370 -11.44 1.11 22.75
C ALA A 370 -10.34 1.55 21.78
N VAL A 371 -10.55 2.70 21.13
CA VAL A 371 -9.59 3.27 20.18
C VAL A 371 -8.80 4.37 20.86
N LEU A 372 -7.49 4.21 20.92
CA LEU A 372 -6.53 5.22 21.35
C LEU A 372 -6.24 6.16 20.17
N TYR A 373 -6.72 7.40 20.25
CA TYR A 373 -6.58 8.39 19.19
C TYR A 373 -5.37 9.30 19.36
N GLU A 374 -5.04 9.62 20.60
CA GLU A 374 -3.90 10.47 20.95
C GLU A 374 -3.33 9.95 22.27
N ALA A 375 -2.01 9.79 22.32
CA ALA A 375 -1.28 9.42 23.52
C ALA A 375 -0.11 10.39 23.68
N THR A 376 -0.24 11.34 24.60
CA THR A 376 0.83 12.28 24.97
C THR A 376 1.05 12.25 26.48
N GLU A 377 2.15 12.84 26.95
CA GLU A 377 2.41 12.97 28.40
C GLU A 377 1.37 13.83 29.12
N ARG A 378 0.72 14.76 28.40
CA ARG A 378 -0.27 15.69 28.97
C ARG A 378 -1.69 15.11 28.95
N GLN A 379 -2.06 14.40 27.89
CA GLN A 379 -3.42 13.90 27.71
C GLN A 379 -3.46 12.61 26.90
N ILE A 380 -4.42 11.75 27.24
CA ILE A 380 -4.79 10.59 26.43
C ILE A 380 -6.21 10.78 25.94
N VAL A 381 -6.42 10.64 24.63
CA VAL A 381 -7.74 10.70 23.99
C VAL A 381 -8.15 9.29 23.56
N VAL A 382 -9.23 8.78 24.15
CA VAL A 382 -9.74 7.44 23.86
C VAL A 382 -11.20 7.48 23.44
N GLY A 383 -11.52 6.86 22.31
CA GLY A 383 -12.88 6.60 21.87
C GLY A 383 -13.40 5.29 22.47
N ILE A 384 -14.24 5.38 23.49
CA ILE A 384 -14.86 4.23 24.17
C ILE A 384 -16.28 4.04 23.60
N PRO A 385 -16.59 2.93 22.91
CA PRO A 385 -17.88 2.72 22.24
C PRO A 385 -19.13 2.91 23.13
N SER A 386 -19.03 2.61 24.42
CA SER A 386 -20.13 2.74 25.40
C SER A 386 -20.23 4.12 26.06
N GLU A 387 -19.12 4.87 26.13
CA GLU A 387 -19.00 6.06 26.99
C GLU A 387 -18.68 7.36 26.24
N GLY A 388 -18.37 7.29 24.94
CA GLY A 388 -17.97 8.48 24.17
C GLY A 388 -16.46 8.62 24.01
N ILE A 389 -16.05 9.77 23.48
CA ILE A 389 -14.64 10.18 23.49
C ILE A 389 -14.33 10.75 24.87
N LYS A 390 -13.39 10.12 25.58
CA LYS A 390 -12.87 10.63 26.86
C LYS A 390 -11.45 11.15 26.69
N ARG A 391 -11.20 12.29 27.33
CA ARG A 391 -9.87 12.85 27.54
C ARG A 391 -9.50 12.62 29.00
N CYS A 392 -8.49 11.80 29.26
CA CYS A 392 -8.04 11.48 30.61
C CYS A 392 -6.54 11.69 30.76
N LYS A 393 -6.09 11.83 32.02
CA LYS A 393 -4.67 11.84 32.34
C LYS A 393 -4.09 10.43 32.17
N PRO A 394 -2.79 10.29 31.82
CA PRO A 394 -2.17 8.98 31.62
C PRO A 394 -2.38 7.99 32.79
N ASN A 395 -2.25 8.46 34.03
CA ASN A 395 -2.41 7.61 35.22
C ASN A 395 -3.84 7.04 35.36
N ASP A 396 -4.87 7.85 35.07
CA ASP A 396 -6.27 7.41 35.13
C ASP A 396 -6.61 6.40 34.03
N PHE A 397 -5.87 6.45 32.92
CA PHE A 397 -6.02 5.49 31.82
C PHE A 397 -5.35 4.16 32.15
N ILE A 398 -4.12 4.20 32.70
CA ILE A 398 -3.34 3.02 33.08
C ILE A 398 -4.09 2.15 34.10
N THR A 399 -4.76 2.75 35.08
CA THR A 399 -5.55 2.00 36.09
C THR A 399 -6.72 1.20 35.51
N LYS A 400 -7.15 1.50 34.29
CA LYS A 400 -8.31 0.88 33.61
C LYS A 400 -7.93 0.06 32.38
N LEU A 401 -6.65 0.04 32.03
CA LEU A 401 -6.09 -0.86 31.03
C LEU A 401 -6.08 -2.28 31.57
N GLU A 402 -6.41 -3.24 30.72
CA GLU A 402 -6.17 -4.65 31.05
C GLU A 402 -4.67 -4.93 30.93
N VAL A 403 -4.06 -5.31 32.05
CA VAL A 403 -2.64 -5.53 32.19
C VAL A 403 -2.40 -6.94 32.71
N GLU A 404 -1.42 -7.63 32.16
CA GLU A 404 -0.99 -8.94 32.63
C GLU A 404 -0.15 -8.79 33.92
N GLU A 405 -0.79 -8.98 35.08
CA GLU A 405 -0.19 -8.79 36.42
C GLU A 405 0.93 -9.80 36.75
N SER A 406 1.00 -10.92 36.03
CA SER A 406 2.06 -11.93 36.20
C SER A 406 3.43 -11.47 35.69
N SER A 407 3.48 -10.37 34.92
CA SER A 407 4.69 -9.79 34.38
C SER A 407 5.10 -8.57 35.19
N TYR A 408 6.37 -8.49 35.62
CA TYR A 408 6.93 -7.32 36.29
C TYR A 408 7.98 -6.66 35.39
N PRO A 409 7.77 -5.42 34.91
CA PRO A 409 6.63 -4.53 35.17
C PRO A 409 5.34 -4.95 34.45
N PRO A 410 4.16 -4.50 34.94
CA PRO A 410 2.84 -4.76 34.36
C PRO A 410 2.79 -4.42 32.85
N GLN A 411 2.51 -5.41 32.01
CA GLN A 411 2.47 -5.26 30.55
C GLN A 411 1.03 -5.15 30.01
N ALA A 412 0.80 -4.14 29.16
CA ALA A 412 -0.43 -3.96 28.42
C ALA A 412 -0.25 -4.46 26.98
N ARG A 413 -1.17 -5.32 26.53
CA ARG A 413 -1.25 -5.79 25.15
C ARG A 413 -2.01 -4.81 24.28
N ILE A 414 -1.37 -4.32 23.22
CA ILE A 414 -1.88 -3.24 22.38
C ILE A 414 -1.72 -3.59 20.90
N LEU A 415 -2.76 -3.31 20.12
CA LEU A 415 -2.74 -3.51 18.67
C LEU A 415 -2.56 -2.16 17.98
N LEU A 416 -1.33 -1.89 17.53
CA LEU A 416 -1.04 -0.71 16.71
C LEU A 416 -1.62 -0.88 15.31
N LEU A 417 -2.20 0.19 14.77
CA LEU A 417 -2.81 0.20 13.45
C LEU A 417 -2.18 1.31 12.61
N SER A 418 -1.54 0.92 11.51
CA SER A 418 -0.93 1.87 10.55
C SER A 418 -1.47 1.63 9.14
N THR A 419 -1.50 2.68 8.33
CA THR A 419 -1.85 2.58 6.91
C THR A 419 -0.71 1.98 6.10
N THR A 420 -1.05 1.26 5.03
CA THR A 420 -0.10 0.71 4.04
C THR A 420 -0.29 1.38 2.69
N LYS A 421 0.63 1.12 1.74
CA LYS A 421 0.49 1.58 0.35
C LYS A 421 -0.76 1.04 -0.35
N GLU A 422 -1.24 -0.14 0.08
CA GLU A 422 -2.43 -0.81 -0.47
C GLU A 422 -3.73 -0.37 0.22
N THR A 423 -3.68 0.55 1.20
CA THR A 423 -4.88 0.99 1.93
C THR A 423 -5.76 1.87 1.03
N PRO A 424 -7.05 1.53 0.84
CA PRO A 424 -7.95 2.33 0.01
C PRO A 424 -8.23 3.70 0.64
N GLN A 425 -8.20 4.77 -0.17
CA GLN A 425 -8.26 6.16 0.31
C GLN A 425 -9.58 6.90 0.01
N GLN A 426 -10.42 6.36 -0.89
CA GLN A 426 -11.70 6.98 -1.24
C GLN A 426 -12.83 5.95 -1.21
N ARG A 427 -14.07 6.44 -1.04
CA ARG A 427 -15.27 5.62 -1.17
C ARG A 427 -15.90 5.90 -2.51
N PHE A 428 -15.90 4.90 -3.38
CA PHE A 428 -16.80 4.87 -4.51
C PHE A 428 -18.26 4.90 -4.02
N GLY A 429 -19.04 5.79 -4.60
CA GLY A 429 -20.45 5.99 -4.29
C GLY A 429 -21.14 6.73 -5.42
N LEU A 430 -22.45 6.99 -5.29
CA LEU A 430 -23.24 7.67 -6.33
C LEU A 430 -22.69 9.07 -6.71
N SER A 431 -21.96 9.71 -5.80
CA SER A 431 -21.29 11.00 -6.05
C SER A 431 -20.21 10.93 -7.12
N TRP A 432 -19.63 9.76 -7.37
CA TRP A 432 -18.65 9.56 -8.45
C TRP A 432 -19.27 9.68 -9.84
N PHE A 433 -20.58 9.43 -9.97
CA PHE A 433 -21.32 9.53 -11.23
C PHE A 433 -21.82 10.95 -11.53
N LEU A 434 -21.92 11.82 -10.50
CA LEU A 434 -22.39 13.20 -10.67
C LEU A 434 -21.60 14.01 -11.70
N PRO A 435 -20.26 13.96 -11.76
CA PRO A 435 -19.47 14.64 -12.79
C PRO A 435 -19.88 14.26 -14.22
N TYR A 436 -20.18 12.97 -14.46
CA TYR A 436 -20.57 12.47 -15.78
C TYR A 436 -21.98 12.91 -16.19
N LEU A 437 -22.92 12.90 -15.24
CA LEU A 437 -24.25 13.49 -15.43
C LEU A 437 -24.13 15.00 -15.69
N SER A 438 -23.17 15.66 -15.04
CA SER A 438 -22.99 17.11 -15.14
C SER A 438 -22.55 17.59 -16.53
N GLN A 439 -21.88 16.73 -17.31
CA GLN A 439 -21.46 17.02 -18.68
C GLN A 439 -22.66 17.06 -19.64
N HIS A 440 -23.73 16.33 -19.34
CA HIS A 440 -24.93 16.20 -20.17
C HIS A 440 -26.13 16.99 -19.63
N LYS A 441 -25.88 18.03 -18.83
CA LYS A 441 -26.95 18.86 -18.19
C LYS A 441 -27.97 19.43 -19.17
N ARG A 442 -27.56 19.79 -20.39
CA ARG A 442 -28.49 20.36 -21.40
C ARG A 442 -29.58 19.36 -21.77
N VAL A 443 -29.20 18.15 -22.17
CA VAL A 443 -30.16 17.11 -22.55
C VAL A 443 -31.00 16.65 -21.37
N LEU A 444 -30.41 16.55 -20.17
CA LEU A 444 -31.19 16.27 -18.95
C LEU A 444 -32.23 17.37 -18.66
N THR A 445 -31.90 18.63 -18.95
CA THR A 445 -32.84 19.75 -18.82
C THR A 445 -33.94 19.67 -19.90
N GLU A 446 -33.60 19.31 -21.14
CA GLU A 446 -34.58 19.07 -22.20
C GLU A 446 -35.54 17.93 -21.84
N VAL A 447 -35.04 16.82 -21.27
CA VAL A 447 -35.86 15.70 -20.77
C VAL A 447 -36.76 16.15 -19.61
N PHE A 448 -36.25 17.01 -18.72
CA PHE A 448 -37.05 17.60 -17.64
C PHE A 448 -38.19 18.46 -18.19
N VAL A 449 -37.89 19.35 -19.14
CA VAL A 449 -38.87 20.22 -19.79
C VAL A 449 -39.89 19.41 -20.59
N ALA A 450 -39.45 18.40 -21.35
CA ALA A 450 -40.35 17.50 -22.06
C ALA A 450 -41.27 16.73 -21.09
N SER A 451 -40.75 16.28 -19.93
CA SER A 451 -41.57 15.67 -18.88
C SER A 451 -42.62 16.63 -18.34
N PHE A 452 -42.28 17.90 -18.15
CA PHE A 452 -43.24 18.94 -17.75
C PHE A 452 -44.41 19.02 -18.73
N PHE A 453 -44.13 19.11 -20.03
CA PHE A 453 -45.17 19.23 -21.05
C PHE A 453 -46.00 17.95 -21.21
N VAL A 454 -45.37 16.77 -21.12
CA VAL A 454 -46.09 15.48 -21.12
C VAL A 454 -47.10 15.43 -19.97
N GLN A 455 -46.67 15.81 -18.78
CA GLN A 455 -47.51 15.76 -17.59
C GLN A 455 -48.59 16.85 -17.57
N LEU A 456 -48.30 18.03 -18.11
CA LEU A 456 -49.30 19.07 -18.32
C LEU A 456 -50.36 18.62 -19.33
N ALA A 457 -49.95 17.97 -20.44
CA ALA A 457 -50.87 17.41 -21.42
C ALA A 457 -51.76 16.30 -20.81
N ALA A 458 -51.22 15.49 -19.90
CA ALA A 458 -51.96 14.44 -19.20
C ALA A 458 -53.15 14.97 -18.37
N LEU A 459 -53.13 16.23 -17.90
CA LEU A 459 -54.27 16.87 -17.22
C LEU A 459 -55.47 17.14 -18.14
N ALA A 460 -55.26 17.19 -19.45
CA ALA A 460 -56.37 17.41 -20.37
C ALA A 460 -57.39 16.27 -20.32
N ASN A 461 -56.93 15.03 -20.14
CA ASN A 461 -57.79 13.86 -20.08
C ASN A 461 -58.87 13.95 -18.97
N PRO A 462 -58.54 14.11 -17.67
CA PRO A 462 -59.56 14.24 -16.62
C PRO A 462 -60.48 15.44 -16.83
N LEU A 463 -59.97 16.59 -17.26
CA LEU A 463 -60.77 17.80 -17.50
C LEU A 463 -61.77 17.63 -18.65
N VAL A 464 -61.34 17.05 -19.77
CA VAL A 464 -62.21 16.81 -20.92
C VAL A 464 -63.26 15.75 -20.60
N VAL A 465 -62.88 14.69 -19.88
CA VAL A 465 -63.83 13.65 -19.42
C VAL A 465 -64.88 14.25 -18.48
N GLN A 466 -64.49 15.12 -17.54
CA GLN A 466 -65.44 15.86 -16.71
C GLN A 466 -66.43 16.68 -17.55
N LEU A 467 -65.94 17.45 -18.52
CA LEU A 467 -66.79 18.26 -19.40
C LEU A 467 -67.78 17.41 -20.21
N ILE A 468 -67.33 16.25 -20.69
CA ILE A 468 -68.20 15.30 -21.39
C ILE A 468 -69.34 14.85 -20.48
N ILE A 469 -69.04 14.47 -19.23
CA ILE A 469 -70.06 13.98 -18.31
C ILE A 469 -71.00 15.10 -17.85
N ASP A 470 -70.45 16.22 -17.38
CA ASP A 470 -71.24 17.26 -16.72
C ASP A 470 -72.01 18.15 -17.71
N LYS A 471 -71.50 18.34 -18.93
CA LYS A 471 -72.12 19.24 -19.93
C LYS A 471 -72.67 18.50 -21.14
N VAL A 472 -71.94 17.52 -21.69
CA VAL A 472 -72.33 16.90 -22.97
C VAL A 472 -73.42 15.84 -22.79
N ILE A 473 -73.28 14.97 -21.78
CA ILE A 473 -74.26 13.93 -21.47
C ILE A 473 -75.55 14.57 -20.92
N THR A 474 -75.45 15.60 -20.09
CA THR A 474 -76.61 16.30 -19.50
C THR A 474 -77.38 17.14 -20.53
N GLN A 475 -76.69 17.79 -21.48
CA GLN A 475 -77.32 18.62 -22.53
C GLN A 475 -77.59 17.86 -23.84
N ASN A 476 -77.23 16.57 -23.93
CA ASN A 476 -77.39 15.71 -25.10
C ASN A 476 -76.82 16.28 -26.42
N SER A 477 -75.68 16.97 -26.35
CA SER A 477 -75.07 17.67 -27.50
C SER A 477 -74.00 16.83 -28.20
N ILE A 478 -74.45 15.96 -29.12
CA ILE A 478 -73.58 15.04 -29.88
C ILE A 478 -72.46 15.78 -30.64
N GLY A 479 -72.72 17.00 -31.14
CA GLY A 479 -71.71 17.81 -31.81
C GLY A 479 -70.52 18.17 -30.90
N THR A 480 -70.78 18.58 -29.66
CA THR A 480 -69.72 18.87 -28.68
C THR A 480 -68.96 17.62 -28.24
N LEU A 481 -69.63 16.46 -28.21
CA LEU A 481 -69.00 15.17 -27.93
C LEU A 481 -67.90 14.85 -28.96
N HIS A 482 -68.19 15.02 -30.25
CA HIS A 482 -67.23 14.76 -31.32
C HIS A 482 -66.02 15.70 -31.22
N ILE A 483 -66.23 16.99 -30.95
CA ILE A 483 -65.15 17.98 -30.81
C ILE A 483 -64.24 17.63 -29.62
N LEU A 484 -64.81 17.36 -28.45
CA LEU A 484 -64.05 16.99 -27.26
C LEU A 484 -63.35 15.63 -27.43
N GLY A 485 -64.00 14.68 -28.12
CA GLY A 485 -63.40 13.39 -28.46
C GLY A 485 -62.19 13.53 -29.39
N VAL A 486 -62.31 14.32 -30.46
CA VAL A 486 -61.18 14.62 -31.37
C VAL A 486 -60.07 15.35 -30.62
N LEU A 487 -60.39 16.31 -29.75
CA LEU A 487 -59.42 16.99 -28.91
C LEU A 487 -58.63 16.01 -28.03
N LEU A 488 -59.31 15.06 -27.39
CA LEU A 488 -58.67 14.05 -26.54
C LEU A 488 -57.73 13.15 -27.35
N VAL A 489 -58.14 12.76 -28.57
CA VAL A 489 -57.28 11.99 -29.49
C VAL A 489 -56.04 12.79 -29.90
N VAL A 490 -56.20 14.07 -30.26
CA VAL A 490 -55.07 14.94 -30.65
C VAL A 490 -54.10 15.13 -29.50
N ILE A 491 -54.59 15.41 -28.28
CA ILE A 491 -53.75 15.58 -27.10
C ILE A 491 -53.04 14.26 -26.75
N SER A 492 -53.73 13.12 -26.83
CA SER A 492 -53.11 11.80 -26.59
C SER A 492 -52.01 11.49 -27.61
N LEU A 493 -52.20 11.85 -28.88
CA LEU A 493 -51.19 11.68 -29.92
C LEU A 493 -49.97 12.58 -29.64
N PHE A 494 -50.21 13.83 -29.26
CA PHE A 494 -49.15 14.78 -28.87
C PHE A 494 -48.36 14.32 -27.64
N GLU A 495 -49.07 13.87 -26.59
CA GLU A 495 -48.46 13.29 -25.38
C GLU A 495 -47.59 12.07 -25.72
N SER A 496 -48.09 11.19 -26.61
CA SER A 496 -47.36 10.01 -27.07
C SER A 496 -46.07 10.39 -27.81
N ILE A 497 -46.14 11.33 -28.77
CA ILE A 497 -44.98 11.82 -29.53
C ILE A 497 -43.95 12.44 -28.58
N LEU A 498 -44.37 13.33 -27.67
CA LEU A 498 -43.47 13.94 -26.68
C LEU A 498 -42.84 12.89 -25.77
N THR A 499 -43.62 11.89 -25.34
CA THR A 499 -43.11 10.79 -24.51
C THR A 499 -42.06 9.98 -25.26
N THR A 500 -42.27 9.70 -26.55
CA THR A 500 -41.28 9.02 -27.41
C THR A 500 -40.01 9.84 -27.57
N LEU A 501 -40.12 11.13 -27.91
CA LEU A 501 -38.97 12.03 -28.05
C LEU A 501 -38.18 12.17 -26.75
N ARG A 502 -38.88 12.38 -25.63
CA ARG A 502 -38.29 12.41 -24.29
C ARG A 502 -37.51 11.13 -24.00
N THR A 503 -38.13 9.97 -24.25
CA THR A 503 -37.52 8.67 -23.99
C THR A 503 -36.30 8.45 -24.88
N TYR A 504 -36.38 8.84 -26.15
CA TYR A 504 -35.25 8.76 -27.08
C TYR A 504 -34.06 9.61 -26.63
N LEU A 505 -34.28 10.90 -26.34
CA LEU A 505 -33.22 11.81 -25.86
C LEU A 505 -32.57 11.30 -24.58
N PHE A 506 -33.39 10.73 -23.69
CA PHE A 506 -32.92 10.13 -22.45
C PHE A 506 -32.05 8.90 -22.72
N VAL A 507 -32.51 7.93 -23.52
CA VAL A 507 -31.77 6.69 -23.83
C VAL A 507 -30.47 6.98 -24.60
N ASP A 508 -30.45 7.91 -25.55
CA ASP A 508 -29.22 8.28 -26.27
C ASP A 508 -28.16 8.86 -25.33
N THR A 509 -28.56 9.81 -24.49
CA THR A 509 -27.65 10.44 -23.51
C THR A 509 -27.10 9.43 -22.52
N THR A 510 -27.97 8.55 -22.04
CA THR A 510 -27.64 7.40 -21.22
C THR A 510 -26.55 6.54 -21.87
N ASN A 511 -26.77 6.06 -23.09
CA ASN A 511 -25.83 5.16 -23.76
C ASN A 511 -24.43 5.80 -23.95
N ARG A 512 -24.36 7.13 -24.12
CA ARG A 512 -23.08 7.87 -24.19
C ARG A 512 -22.35 7.90 -22.85
N ILE A 513 -23.08 8.17 -21.77
CA ILE A 513 -22.55 8.13 -20.40
C ILE A 513 -22.03 6.71 -20.09
N ASP A 514 -22.79 5.70 -20.52
CA ASP A 514 -22.53 4.29 -20.30
C ASP A 514 -21.19 3.82 -20.90
N MET A 515 -20.93 4.20 -22.16
CA MET A 515 -19.66 3.88 -22.83
C MET A 515 -18.46 4.52 -22.13
N GLY A 516 -18.60 5.76 -21.64
CA GLY A 516 -17.54 6.47 -20.93
C GLY A 516 -17.18 5.81 -19.59
N LEU A 517 -18.18 5.45 -18.79
CA LEU A 517 -17.98 4.80 -17.49
C LEU A 517 -17.37 3.41 -17.63
N GLY A 518 -17.84 2.62 -18.59
CA GLY A 518 -17.31 1.29 -18.87
C GLY A 518 -15.83 1.33 -19.25
N SER A 519 -15.44 2.24 -20.15
CA SER A 519 -14.06 2.40 -20.58
C SER A 519 -13.12 2.77 -19.41
N GLN A 520 -13.55 3.67 -18.52
CA GLN A 520 -12.72 4.08 -17.38
C GLN A 520 -12.54 2.98 -16.34
N ILE A 521 -13.57 2.18 -16.07
CA ILE A 521 -13.45 1.07 -15.12
C ILE A 521 -12.49 0.01 -15.66
N ILE A 522 -12.53 -0.27 -16.97
CA ILE A 522 -11.56 -1.16 -17.61
C ILE A 522 -10.15 -0.57 -17.56
N ASP A 523 -9.96 0.71 -17.90
CA ASP A 523 -8.66 1.39 -17.81
C ASP A 523 -8.11 1.38 -16.38
N HIS A 524 -8.96 1.63 -15.38
CA HIS A 524 -8.57 1.52 -13.98
C HIS A 524 -8.18 0.09 -13.59
N MET A 525 -8.99 -0.91 -14.00
CA MET A 525 -8.71 -2.32 -13.72
C MET A 525 -7.35 -2.74 -14.29
N LEU A 526 -7.03 -2.35 -15.52
CA LEU A 526 -5.74 -2.67 -16.16
C LEU A 526 -4.53 -2.03 -15.45
N ARG A 527 -4.75 -1.02 -14.61
CA ARG A 527 -3.71 -0.34 -13.80
C ARG A 527 -3.63 -0.86 -12.36
N LEU A 528 -4.43 -1.85 -11.98
CA LEU A 528 -4.35 -2.48 -10.67
C LEU A 528 -3.11 -3.39 -10.56
N PRO A 529 -2.51 -3.52 -9.37
CA PRO A 529 -1.32 -4.36 -9.17
C PRO A 529 -1.63 -5.85 -9.38
N LEU A 530 -0.63 -6.62 -9.83
CA LEU A 530 -0.77 -8.05 -10.14
C LEU A 530 -1.35 -8.88 -8.96
N ARG A 531 -0.97 -8.54 -7.72
CA ARG A 531 -1.50 -9.16 -6.49
C ARG A 531 -3.03 -9.11 -6.38
N TYR A 532 -3.67 -8.11 -6.99
CA TYR A 532 -5.13 -7.99 -6.99
C TYR A 532 -5.79 -9.13 -7.78
N PHE A 533 -5.19 -9.50 -8.91
CA PHE A 533 -5.66 -10.54 -9.83
C PHE A 533 -5.33 -11.95 -9.35
N GLU A 534 -4.16 -12.18 -8.74
CA GLU A 534 -3.77 -13.51 -8.25
C GLU A 534 -4.66 -14.01 -7.10
N LYS A 535 -5.28 -13.10 -6.35
CA LYS A 535 -6.18 -13.42 -5.23
C LYS A 535 -7.61 -13.74 -5.66
N ARG A 536 -8.00 -13.45 -6.91
CA ARG A 536 -9.41 -13.47 -7.35
C ARG A 536 -9.58 -14.25 -8.65
N PRO A 537 -10.52 -15.21 -8.73
CA PRO A 537 -10.80 -15.90 -9.97
C PRO A 537 -11.42 -14.96 -11.01
N VAL A 538 -11.12 -15.22 -12.29
CA VAL A 538 -11.57 -14.38 -13.42
C VAL A 538 -13.09 -14.26 -13.49
N GLY A 539 -13.83 -15.34 -13.17
CA GLY A 539 -15.29 -15.33 -13.13
C GLY A 539 -15.86 -14.34 -12.11
N GLU A 540 -15.22 -14.21 -10.93
CA GLU A 540 -15.64 -13.24 -9.92
C GLU A 540 -15.44 -11.80 -10.44
N LEU A 541 -14.29 -11.51 -11.04
CA LEU A 541 -14.00 -10.19 -11.62
C LEU A 541 -15.00 -9.83 -12.73
N SER A 542 -15.32 -10.78 -13.62
CA SER A 542 -16.33 -10.60 -14.66
C SER A 542 -17.71 -10.27 -14.08
N THR A 543 -18.16 -10.99 -13.04
CA THR A 543 -19.44 -10.67 -12.39
C THR A 543 -19.45 -9.29 -11.75
N ARG A 544 -18.32 -8.83 -11.18
CA ARG A 544 -18.20 -7.48 -10.61
C ARG A 544 -18.21 -6.39 -11.68
N ILE A 545 -17.63 -6.62 -12.85
CA ILE A 545 -17.74 -5.70 -13.99
C ILE A 545 -19.20 -5.62 -14.46
N ASN A 546 -19.89 -6.76 -14.52
CA ASN A 546 -21.32 -6.77 -14.88
C ASN A 546 -22.20 -6.02 -13.88
N GLU A 547 -21.78 -5.82 -12.62
CA GLU A 547 -22.50 -4.96 -11.68
C GLU A 547 -22.54 -3.48 -12.13
N LEU A 548 -21.61 -3.06 -12.99
CA LEU A 548 -21.67 -1.74 -13.64
C LEU A 548 -22.96 -1.60 -14.45
N GLU A 549 -23.38 -2.64 -15.16
CA GLU A 549 -24.63 -2.65 -15.93
C GLU A 549 -25.84 -2.38 -15.04
N ASN A 550 -25.88 -3.00 -13.86
CA ASN A 550 -26.98 -2.81 -12.90
C ASN A 550 -27.02 -1.38 -12.37
N ILE A 551 -25.86 -0.84 -12.00
CA ILE A 551 -25.74 0.55 -11.51
C ILE A 551 -26.19 1.53 -12.60
N ARG A 552 -25.75 1.25 -13.81
CA ARG A 552 -26.03 2.02 -15.01
C ARG A 552 -27.52 2.01 -15.32
N GLN A 553 -28.13 0.84 -15.49
CA GLN A 553 -29.57 0.67 -15.71
C GLN A 553 -30.42 1.37 -14.66
N PHE A 554 -29.95 1.50 -13.42
CA PHE A 554 -30.63 2.29 -12.40
C PHE A 554 -30.47 3.80 -12.58
N LEU A 555 -29.23 4.28 -12.72
CA LEU A 555 -28.93 5.70 -12.92
C LEU A 555 -29.57 6.25 -14.20
N THR A 556 -29.64 5.40 -15.21
CA THR A 556 -29.98 5.76 -16.58
C THR A 556 -31.31 5.17 -17.06
N GLY A 557 -32.01 4.43 -16.19
CA GLY A 557 -33.34 3.89 -16.44
C GLY A 557 -34.45 4.70 -15.79
N THR A 558 -35.49 4.02 -15.32
CA THR A 558 -36.75 4.64 -14.85
C THR A 558 -36.62 5.47 -13.58
N ALA A 559 -35.46 5.45 -12.89
CA ALA A 559 -35.27 6.15 -11.62
C ALA A 559 -35.42 7.66 -11.75
N LEU A 560 -34.78 8.25 -12.76
CA LEU A 560 -34.88 9.69 -13.04
C LEU A 560 -36.31 10.06 -13.45
N THR A 561 -36.92 9.32 -14.37
CA THR A 561 -38.28 9.63 -14.84
C THR A 561 -39.32 9.52 -13.72
N VAL A 562 -39.22 8.51 -12.85
CA VAL A 562 -40.14 8.36 -11.71
C VAL A 562 -39.86 9.42 -10.64
N GLY A 563 -38.60 9.83 -10.45
CA GLY A 563 -38.27 10.96 -9.58
C GLY A 563 -38.92 12.25 -10.08
N LEU A 564 -38.88 12.50 -11.39
CA LEU A 564 -39.60 13.62 -12.02
C LEU A 564 -41.11 13.48 -11.84
N ASP A 565 -41.69 12.33 -12.15
CA ASP A 565 -43.11 12.05 -11.97
C ASP A 565 -43.57 12.28 -10.52
N ALA A 566 -42.73 11.92 -9.53
CA ALA A 566 -43.00 12.17 -8.11
C ALA A 566 -42.96 13.65 -7.72
N ILE A 567 -42.04 14.45 -8.30
CA ILE A 567 -42.01 15.91 -8.11
C ILE A 567 -43.31 16.52 -8.64
N PHE A 568 -43.77 16.07 -9.80
CA PHE A 568 -45.02 16.54 -10.38
C PHE A 568 -46.28 16.01 -9.70
N SER A 569 -46.22 14.88 -8.97
CA SER A 569 -47.32 14.45 -8.12
C SER A 569 -47.74 15.54 -7.13
N VAL A 570 -46.83 16.43 -6.71
CA VAL A 570 -47.17 17.60 -5.90
C VAL A 570 -48.15 18.53 -6.62
N VAL A 571 -47.95 18.77 -7.93
CA VAL A 571 -48.87 19.58 -8.74
C VAL A 571 -50.25 18.93 -8.82
N TYR A 572 -50.32 17.61 -9.04
CA TYR A 572 -51.59 16.88 -9.03
C TYR A 572 -52.28 16.92 -7.66
N ILE A 573 -51.52 16.84 -6.56
CA ILE A 573 -52.08 16.98 -5.20
C ILE A 573 -52.68 18.37 -4.99
N VAL A 574 -51.99 19.43 -5.46
CA VAL A 574 -52.52 20.80 -5.41
C VAL A 574 -53.82 20.91 -6.20
N VAL A 575 -53.89 20.34 -7.40
CA VAL A 575 -55.12 20.29 -8.20
C VAL A 575 -56.22 19.51 -7.46
N MET A 576 -55.92 18.36 -6.85
CA MET A 576 -56.88 17.59 -6.06
C MET A 576 -57.44 18.37 -4.87
N LEU A 577 -56.61 19.14 -4.17
CA LEU A 577 -57.05 20.00 -3.06
C LEU A 577 -58.07 21.05 -3.51
N PHE A 578 -57.91 21.59 -4.71
CA PHE A 578 -58.89 22.54 -5.29
C PHE A 578 -60.22 21.86 -5.67
N TYR A 579 -60.21 20.59 -6.10
CA TYR A 579 -61.43 19.83 -6.37
C TYR A 579 -62.19 19.50 -5.09
N SER A 580 -61.52 18.88 -4.12
CA SER A 580 -62.10 18.60 -2.80
C SER A 580 -61.01 18.21 -1.81
N TRP A 581 -60.87 18.99 -0.75
CA TRP A 581 -59.92 18.70 0.33
C TRP A 581 -60.29 17.41 1.11
N GLN A 582 -61.59 17.10 1.25
CA GLN A 582 -62.07 15.89 1.95
C GLN A 582 -61.67 14.63 1.17
N LEU A 583 -61.92 14.60 -0.14
CA LEU A 583 -61.53 13.49 -1.01
C LEU A 583 -60.01 13.35 -1.09
N THR A 584 -59.30 14.47 -1.07
CA THR A 584 -57.83 14.48 -1.06
C THR A 584 -57.29 13.84 0.21
N LEU A 585 -57.86 14.11 1.39
CA LEU A 585 -57.48 13.43 2.63
C LEU A 585 -57.74 11.92 2.57
N VAL A 586 -58.85 11.49 1.96
CA VAL A 586 -59.16 10.06 1.78
C VAL A 586 -58.14 9.40 0.85
N GLY A 587 -57.85 10.01 -0.30
CA GLY A 587 -56.86 9.50 -1.25
C GLY A 587 -55.45 9.42 -0.65
N LEU A 588 -54.98 10.53 -0.05
CA LEU A 588 -53.66 10.61 0.57
C LEU A 588 -53.54 9.79 1.85
N GLY A 589 -54.64 9.53 2.57
CA GLY A 589 -54.65 8.73 3.79
C GLY A 589 -54.15 7.29 3.60
N THR A 590 -54.17 6.79 2.36
CA THR A 590 -53.59 5.48 2.02
C THR A 590 -52.06 5.49 1.88
N ILE A 591 -51.45 6.65 1.61
CA ILE A 591 -49.99 6.80 1.37
C ILE A 591 -49.14 6.43 2.61
N PRO A 592 -49.45 6.88 3.84
CA PRO A 592 -48.68 6.47 5.02
C PRO A 592 -48.64 4.94 5.21
N ILE A 593 -49.75 4.25 4.91
CA ILE A 593 -49.84 2.79 4.99
C ILE A 593 -48.92 2.14 3.93
N PHE A 594 -48.88 2.70 2.72
CA PHE A 594 -47.94 2.29 1.69
C PHE A 594 -46.48 2.45 2.12
N ILE A 595 -46.12 3.63 2.64
CA ILE A 595 -44.76 3.92 3.11
C ILE A 595 -44.35 2.93 4.20
N LEU A 596 -45.25 2.65 5.16
CA LEU A 596 -45.01 1.68 6.23
C LEU A 596 -44.74 0.27 5.67
N LEU A 597 -45.57 -0.18 4.72
CA LEU A 597 -45.38 -1.48 4.05
C LEU A 597 -44.01 -1.55 3.36
N THR A 598 -43.61 -0.49 2.65
CA THR A 598 -42.30 -0.43 1.99
C THR A 598 -41.14 -0.48 2.99
N ILE A 599 -41.19 0.30 4.08
CA ILE A 599 -40.15 0.33 5.11
C ILE A 599 -39.97 -1.05 5.76
N VAL A 600 -41.05 -1.81 5.97
CA VAL A 600 -41.01 -3.14 6.58
C VAL A 600 -40.52 -4.21 5.59
N ALA A 601 -41.00 -4.19 4.34
CA ALA A 601 -40.65 -5.22 3.34
C ALA A 601 -39.22 -5.06 2.80
N SER A 602 -38.77 -3.83 2.61
CA SER A 602 -37.48 -3.47 2.01
C SER A 602 -36.25 -4.16 2.63
N PRO A 603 -36.01 -4.14 3.96
CA PRO A 603 -34.82 -4.78 4.54
C PRO A 603 -34.81 -6.30 4.39
N LEU A 604 -35.99 -6.95 4.37
CA LEU A 604 -36.11 -8.39 4.16
C LEU A 604 -35.74 -8.77 2.72
N ILE A 605 -36.30 -8.05 1.75
CA ILE A 605 -36.00 -8.25 0.32
C ILE A 605 -34.50 -8.01 0.05
N SER A 606 -33.93 -6.95 0.60
CA SER A 606 -32.48 -6.67 0.52
C SER A 606 -31.61 -7.83 1.00
N ARG A 607 -31.93 -8.42 2.16
CA ARG A 607 -31.18 -9.57 2.70
C ARG A 607 -31.28 -10.80 1.80
N GLN A 608 -32.46 -11.05 1.24
CA GLN A 608 -32.70 -12.17 0.34
C GLN A 608 -31.99 -11.99 -1.01
N LEU A 609 -31.99 -10.78 -1.57
CA LEU A 609 -31.23 -10.43 -2.79
C LEU A 609 -29.73 -10.65 -2.60
N ARG A 610 -29.17 -10.24 -1.46
CA ARG A 610 -27.76 -10.49 -1.12
C ARG A 610 -27.45 -11.98 -1.07
N ALA A 611 -28.27 -12.76 -0.38
CA ALA A 611 -28.11 -14.20 -0.32
C ALA A 611 -28.20 -14.86 -1.71
N LYS A 612 -29.19 -14.47 -2.53
CA LYS A 612 -29.33 -14.92 -3.92
C LYS A 612 -28.07 -14.62 -4.74
N ALA A 613 -27.53 -13.41 -4.63
CA ALA A 613 -26.35 -12.99 -5.38
C ALA A 613 -25.07 -13.73 -4.94
N GLU A 614 -24.92 -14.03 -3.64
CA GLU A 614 -23.82 -14.84 -3.09
C GLU A 614 -23.88 -16.29 -3.61
N ARG A 615 -25.07 -16.92 -3.60
CA ARG A 615 -25.28 -18.26 -4.17
C ARG A 615 -25.08 -18.32 -5.68
N ASN A 616 -25.41 -17.25 -6.39
CA ASN A 616 -25.14 -17.15 -7.83
C ASN A 616 -23.63 -17.17 -8.10
N ALA A 617 -22.85 -16.36 -7.36
CA ALA A 617 -21.40 -16.34 -7.49
C ALA A 617 -20.78 -17.73 -7.20
N GLU A 618 -21.20 -18.41 -6.12
CA GLU A 618 -20.74 -19.77 -5.80
C GLU A 618 -21.01 -20.77 -6.95
N THR A 619 -22.18 -20.68 -7.57
CA THR A 619 -22.59 -21.56 -8.67
C THR A 619 -21.80 -21.26 -9.95
N GLN A 620 -21.65 -19.98 -10.30
CA GLN A 620 -20.93 -19.56 -11.50
C GLN A 620 -19.43 -19.84 -11.40
N SER A 621 -18.80 -19.55 -10.26
CA SER A 621 -17.39 -19.85 -10.04
C SER A 621 -17.09 -21.35 -10.18
N TYR A 622 -17.98 -22.20 -9.66
CA TYR A 622 -17.84 -23.65 -9.80
C TYR A 622 -18.00 -24.11 -11.26
N LEU A 623 -18.92 -23.50 -12.00
CA LEU A 623 -19.07 -23.80 -13.43
C LEU A 623 -17.80 -23.43 -14.20
N VAL A 624 -17.22 -22.25 -13.94
CA VAL A 624 -15.96 -21.81 -14.56
C VAL A 624 -14.82 -22.77 -14.22
N GLU A 625 -14.73 -23.24 -12.97
CA GLU A 625 -13.74 -24.24 -12.53
C GLU A 625 -13.89 -25.56 -13.31
N VAL A 626 -15.11 -26.11 -13.37
CA VAL A 626 -15.40 -27.37 -14.10
C VAL A 626 -15.13 -27.22 -15.60
N MET A 627 -15.52 -26.11 -16.22
CA MET A 627 -15.30 -25.86 -17.65
C MET A 627 -13.82 -25.63 -17.97
N SER A 628 -13.10 -24.90 -17.12
CA SER A 628 -11.65 -24.70 -17.27
C SER A 628 -10.87 -26.00 -17.08
N GLY A 629 -11.34 -26.87 -16.17
CA GLY A 629 -10.78 -28.19 -15.88
C GLY A 629 -11.43 -29.34 -16.66
N ILE A 630 -12.14 -29.07 -17.76
CA ILE A 630 -12.98 -30.08 -18.43
C ILE A 630 -12.21 -31.32 -18.86
N GLN A 631 -10.94 -31.15 -19.27
CA GLN A 631 -10.06 -32.26 -19.61
C GLN A 631 -9.83 -33.19 -18.41
N THR A 632 -9.57 -32.63 -17.22
CA THR A 632 -9.41 -33.41 -15.98
C THR A 632 -10.72 -34.11 -15.62
N VAL A 633 -11.85 -33.40 -15.74
CA VAL A 633 -13.18 -33.95 -15.44
C VAL A 633 -13.48 -35.17 -16.32
N LYS A 634 -13.18 -35.07 -17.61
CA LYS A 634 -13.33 -36.15 -18.60
C LYS A 634 -12.32 -37.28 -18.36
N ALA A 635 -11.04 -36.96 -18.20
CA ALA A 635 -9.97 -37.93 -18.03
C ALA A 635 -10.08 -38.75 -16.73
N GLN A 636 -10.58 -38.14 -15.66
CA GLN A 636 -10.79 -38.80 -14.36
C GLN A 636 -12.21 -39.35 -14.18
N ASN A 637 -13.08 -39.21 -15.19
CA ASN A 637 -14.47 -39.69 -15.15
C ASN A 637 -15.29 -39.17 -13.95
N ILE A 638 -15.06 -37.92 -13.54
CA ILE A 638 -15.75 -37.27 -12.40
C ILE A 638 -16.95 -36.40 -12.84
N GLU A 639 -17.48 -36.63 -14.03
CA GLU A 639 -18.60 -35.87 -14.61
C GLU A 639 -19.86 -35.91 -13.74
N LEU A 640 -20.21 -37.10 -13.23
CA LEU A 640 -21.41 -37.28 -12.40
C LEU A 640 -21.29 -36.53 -11.07
N HIS A 641 -20.12 -36.62 -10.42
CA HIS A 641 -19.83 -35.87 -9.20
C HIS A 641 -19.91 -34.37 -9.46
N SER A 642 -19.26 -33.89 -10.52
CA SER A 642 -19.26 -32.46 -10.89
C SER A 642 -20.68 -31.95 -11.16
N ARG A 643 -21.50 -32.75 -11.87
CA ARG A 643 -22.91 -32.44 -12.11
C ARG A 643 -23.71 -32.36 -10.81
N PHE A 644 -23.55 -33.31 -9.89
CA PHE A 644 -24.29 -33.29 -8.63
C PHE A 644 -23.90 -32.12 -7.73
N THR A 645 -22.60 -31.81 -7.62
CA THR A 645 -22.14 -30.62 -6.88
C THR A 645 -22.67 -29.33 -7.50
N TRP A 646 -22.69 -29.23 -8.83
CA TRP A 646 -23.28 -28.07 -9.51
C TRP A 646 -24.80 -27.98 -9.26
N GLN A 647 -25.52 -29.10 -9.38
CA GLN A 647 -26.97 -29.16 -9.12
C GLN A 647 -27.31 -28.76 -7.68
N GLU A 648 -26.50 -29.16 -6.70
CA GLU A 648 -26.68 -28.76 -5.30
C GLU A 648 -26.53 -27.25 -5.12
N LYS A 649 -25.45 -26.66 -5.67
CA LYS A 649 -25.22 -25.22 -5.63
C LYS A 649 -26.33 -24.45 -6.34
N TYR A 650 -26.74 -24.93 -7.52
CA TYR A 650 -27.82 -24.36 -8.29
C TYR A 650 -29.16 -24.44 -7.56
N ALA A 651 -29.48 -25.56 -6.90
CA ALA A 651 -30.69 -25.70 -6.10
C ALA A 651 -30.74 -24.70 -4.94
N ARG A 652 -29.60 -24.43 -4.27
CA ARG A 652 -29.51 -23.39 -3.23
C ARG A 652 -29.73 -21.98 -3.81
N PHE A 653 -29.17 -21.69 -4.99
CA PHE A 653 -29.41 -20.44 -5.70
C PHE A 653 -30.90 -20.27 -6.06
N VAL A 654 -31.52 -21.29 -6.65
CA VAL A 654 -32.94 -21.30 -7.00
C VAL A 654 -33.81 -21.13 -5.75
N GLY A 655 -33.51 -21.83 -4.66
CA GLY A 655 -34.22 -21.71 -3.39
C GLY A 655 -34.16 -20.29 -2.81
N ALA A 656 -32.99 -19.65 -2.82
CA ALA A 656 -32.85 -18.25 -2.41
C ALA A 656 -33.60 -17.29 -3.33
N GLY A 657 -33.56 -17.54 -4.64
CA GLY A 657 -34.32 -16.79 -5.65
C GLY A 657 -35.83 -16.90 -5.44
N PHE A 658 -36.33 -18.10 -5.16
CA PHE A 658 -37.75 -18.36 -4.92
C PHE A 658 -38.28 -17.59 -3.70
N GLN A 659 -37.55 -17.61 -2.58
CA GLN A 659 -37.90 -16.81 -1.39
C GLN A 659 -37.96 -15.31 -1.69
N THR A 660 -37.02 -14.82 -2.51
CA THR A 660 -36.99 -13.43 -2.98
C THR A 660 -38.24 -13.09 -3.78
N VAL A 661 -38.61 -13.93 -4.74
CA VAL A 661 -39.79 -13.75 -5.61
C VAL A 661 -41.08 -13.79 -4.80
N ILE A 662 -41.23 -14.73 -3.86
CA ILE A 662 -42.43 -14.77 -3.00
C ILE A 662 -42.55 -13.49 -2.18
N THR A 663 -41.46 -13.07 -1.53
CA THR A 663 -41.47 -11.90 -0.65
C THR A 663 -41.78 -10.63 -1.45
N SER A 664 -41.18 -10.45 -2.63
CA SER A 664 -41.47 -9.31 -3.50
C SER A 664 -42.90 -9.35 -4.06
N THR A 665 -43.39 -10.54 -4.42
CA THR A 665 -44.76 -10.72 -4.94
C THR A 665 -45.78 -10.39 -3.86
N LEU A 666 -45.58 -10.83 -2.62
CA LEU A 666 -46.45 -10.52 -1.50
C LEU A 666 -46.50 -9.00 -1.22
N ALA A 667 -45.34 -8.34 -1.19
CA ALA A 667 -45.25 -6.89 -1.01
C ALA A 667 -45.93 -6.12 -2.15
N SER A 668 -45.72 -6.53 -3.40
CA SER A 668 -46.36 -5.94 -4.57
C SER A 668 -47.89 -6.16 -4.60
N SER A 669 -48.35 -7.34 -4.17
CA SER A 669 -49.77 -7.69 -4.11
C SER A 669 -50.48 -6.90 -3.01
N ALA A 670 -49.85 -6.76 -1.84
CA ALA A 670 -50.34 -5.90 -0.77
C ALA A 670 -50.42 -4.43 -1.22
N SER A 671 -49.42 -3.95 -1.98
CA SER A 671 -49.45 -2.60 -2.57
C SER A 671 -50.58 -2.44 -3.60
N ASN A 672 -50.77 -3.41 -4.49
CA ASN A 672 -51.86 -3.39 -5.47
C ASN A 672 -53.23 -3.45 -4.79
N PHE A 673 -53.37 -4.20 -3.70
CA PHE A 673 -54.59 -4.22 -2.90
C PHE A 673 -54.88 -2.86 -2.27
N LEU A 674 -53.89 -2.23 -1.64
CA LEU A 674 -54.03 -0.87 -1.10
C LEU A 674 -54.38 0.16 -2.18
N ASN A 675 -53.87 0.00 -3.42
CA ASN A 675 -54.19 0.90 -4.52
C ASN A 675 -55.66 0.75 -4.95
N LYS A 676 -56.14 -0.49 -5.09
CA LYS A 676 -57.55 -0.78 -5.37
C LYS A 676 -58.46 -0.29 -4.23
N LEU A 677 -58.03 -0.47 -2.98
CA LEU A 677 -58.75 0.02 -1.80
C LEU A 677 -58.84 1.55 -1.80
N SER A 678 -57.74 2.24 -2.09
CA SER A 678 -57.70 3.70 -2.25
C SER A 678 -58.70 4.17 -3.32
N ALA A 679 -58.66 3.56 -4.51
CA ALA A 679 -59.60 3.88 -5.58
C ALA A 679 -61.07 3.63 -5.19
N LEU A 680 -61.34 2.56 -4.42
CA LEU A 680 -62.68 2.26 -3.92
C LEU A 680 -63.14 3.24 -2.85
N LEU A 681 -62.26 3.65 -1.92
CA LEU A 681 -62.57 4.65 -0.90
C LEU A 681 -62.85 6.03 -1.51
N VAL A 682 -62.05 6.45 -2.48
CA VAL A 682 -62.27 7.69 -3.24
C VAL A 682 -63.62 7.64 -3.97
N LEU A 683 -63.96 6.50 -4.60
CA LEU A 683 -65.24 6.34 -5.27
C LEU A 683 -66.41 6.34 -4.28
N TRP A 684 -66.29 5.65 -3.14
CA TRP A 684 -67.35 5.54 -2.13
C TRP A 684 -67.63 6.89 -1.48
N VAL A 685 -66.61 7.53 -0.89
CA VAL A 685 -66.77 8.85 -0.26
C VAL A 685 -67.17 9.89 -1.29
N GLY A 686 -66.62 9.81 -2.50
CA GLY A 686 -66.96 10.73 -3.57
C GLY A 686 -68.39 10.58 -4.05
N ALA A 687 -68.91 9.36 -4.18
CA ALA A 687 -70.32 9.12 -4.48
C ALA A 687 -71.23 9.69 -3.38
N TYR A 688 -70.83 9.60 -2.11
CA TYR A 688 -71.57 10.24 -1.01
C TYR A 688 -71.62 11.77 -1.14
N LEU A 689 -70.50 12.42 -1.48
CA LEU A 689 -70.44 13.87 -1.72
C LEU A 689 -71.26 14.30 -2.94
N VAL A 690 -71.27 13.48 -4.01
CA VAL A 690 -72.12 13.70 -5.19
C VAL A 690 -73.61 13.60 -4.81
N LEU A 691 -73.99 12.62 -3.99
CA LEU A 691 -75.37 12.48 -3.51
C LEU A 691 -75.81 13.65 -2.60
N GLN A 692 -74.87 14.29 -1.90
CA GLN A 692 -75.11 15.51 -1.11
C GLN A 692 -75.14 16.79 -1.96
N GLY A 693 -74.76 16.71 -3.24
CA GLY A 693 -74.67 17.87 -4.14
C GLY A 693 -73.43 18.75 -3.93
N GLU A 694 -72.43 18.28 -3.17
CA GLU A 694 -71.17 19.01 -2.95
C GLU A 694 -70.17 18.82 -4.09
N LEU A 695 -70.37 17.81 -4.95
CA LEU A 695 -69.50 17.47 -6.08
C LEU A 695 -70.33 16.98 -7.29
N THR A 696 -69.89 17.22 -8.52
CA THR A 696 -70.55 16.64 -9.72
C THR A 696 -70.05 15.22 -10.02
N LEU A 697 -70.82 14.48 -10.82
CA LEU A 697 -70.39 13.14 -11.28
C LEU A 697 -69.12 13.22 -12.14
N GLY A 698 -69.00 14.24 -12.99
CA GLY A 698 -67.81 14.50 -13.79
C GLY A 698 -66.59 14.85 -12.93
N GLU A 699 -66.77 15.68 -11.89
CA GLU A 699 -65.72 16.02 -10.93
C GLU A 699 -65.21 14.79 -10.18
N LEU A 700 -66.11 13.88 -9.79
CA LEU A 700 -65.73 12.62 -9.14
C LEU A 700 -64.87 11.75 -10.06
N ILE A 701 -65.25 11.63 -11.34
CA ILE A 701 -64.52 10.82 -12.31
C ILE A 701 -63.16 11.47 -12.63
N ALA A 702 -63.09 12.78 -12.81
CA ALA A 702 -61.84 13.51 -12.96
C ALA A 702 -60.93 13.35 -11.74
N PHE A 703 -61.47 13.51 -10.53
CA PHE A 703 -60.73 13.33 -9.29
C PHE A 703 -60.14 11.92 -9.19
N ARG A 704 -60.91 10.88 -9.55
CA ARG A 704 -60.43 9.49 -9.57
C ARG A 704 -59.26 9.31 -10.54
N ILE A 705 -59.31 9.90 -11.73
CA ILE A 705 -58.23 9.83 -12.73
C ILE A 705 -56.97 10.55 -12.20
N ILE A 706 -57.11 11.77 -11.68
CA ILE A 706 -56.00 12.56 -11.12
C ILE A 706 -55.39 11.86 -9.90
N SER A 707 -56.21 11.27 -9.03
CA SER A 707 -55.74 10.44 -7.91
C SER A 707 -54.88 9.26 -8.39
N GLY A 708 -55.20 8.67 -9.54
CA GLY A 708 -54.35 7.66 -10.18
C GLY A 708 -52.98 8.19 -10.58
N TYR A 709 -52.91 9.41 -11.11
CA TYR A 709 -51.65 10.09 -11.47
C TYR A 709 -50.79 10.46 -10.25
N VAL A 710 -51.37 10.59 -9.05
CA VAL A 710 -50.62 10.75 -7.80
C VAL A 710 -50.16 9.40 -7.25
N THR A 711 -51.04 8.41 -7.18
CA THR A 711 -50.72 7.14 -6.52
C THR A 711 -49.73 6.29 -7.32
N SER A 712 -49.77 6.34 -8.67
CA SER A 712 -48.89 5.55 -9.53
C SER A 712 -47.40 5.90 -9.40
N PRO A 713 -46.96 7.17 -9.49
CA PRO A 713 -45.56 7.56 -9.24
C PRO A 713 -45.10 7.22 -7.83
N ILE A 714 -45.95 7.38 -6.82
CA ILE A 714 -45.62 7.04 -5.42
C ILE A 714 -45.36 5.54 -5.27
N LEU A 715 -46.18 4.69 -5.90
CA LEU A 715 -45.95 3.23 -5.94
C LEU A 715 -44.66 2.87 -6.66
N ARG A 716 -44.37 3.52 -7.78
CA ARG A 716 -43.10 3.34 -8.50
C ARG A 716 -41.92 3.80 -7.66
N LEU A 717 -42.06 4.85 -6.85
CA LEU A 717 -41.02 5.32 -5.94
C LEU A 717 -40.68 4.27 -4.86
N ALA A 718 -41.68 3.54 -4.38
CA ALA A 718 -41.47 2.40 -3.48
C ALA A 718 -40.72 1.24 -4.17
N GLN A 719 -40.97 0.99 -5.45
CA GLN A 719 -40.22 0.00 -6.23
C GLN A 719 -38.79 0.49 -6.53
N LEU A 720 -38.61 1.77 -6.85
CA LEU A 720 -37.30 2.37 -7.01
C LEU A 720 -36.45 2.28 -5.75
N TRP A 721 -37.06 2.34 -4.57
CA TRP A 721 -36.35 2.12 -3.32
C TRP A 721 -35.72 0.72 -3.26
N GLN A 722 -36.40 -0.31 -3.78
CA GLN A 722 -35.84 -1.65 -3.92
C GLN A 722 -34.69 -1.68 -4.95
N SER A 723 -34.88 -1.06 -6.12
CA SER A 723 -33.82 -0.97 -7.14
C SER A 723 -32.60 -0.20 -6.63
N PHE A 724 -32.80 0.83 -5.80
CA PHE A 724 -31.74 1.57 -5.16
C PHE A 724 -30.92 0.69 -4.21
N GLN A 725 -31.55 -0.25 -3.51
CA GLN A 725 -30.85 -1.20 -2.64
C GLN A 725 -30.02 -2.22 -3.40
N GLU A 726 -30.55 -2.71 -4.53
CA GLU A 726 -29.82 -3.57 -5.46
C GLU A 726 -28.58 -2.84 -6.00
N VAL A 727 -28.75 -1.59 -6.42
CA VAL A 727 -27.65 -0.75 -6.92
C VAL A 727 -26.67 -0.37 -5.83
N ALA A 728 -27.13 -0.15 -4.60
CA ALA A 728 -26.23 0.06 -3.48
C ALA A 728 -25.32 -1.16 -3.22
N LEU A 729 -25.83 -2.38 -3.43
CA LEU A 729 -25.04 -3.61 -3.37
C LEU A 729 -24.07 -3.72 -4.55
N SER A 730 -24.52 -3.41 -5.76
CA SER A 730 -23.67 -3.37 -6.96
C SER A 730 -22.54 -2.34 -6.81
N LEU A 731 -22.83 -1.17 -6.24
CA LEU A 731 -21.85 -0.13 -5.89
C LEU A 731 -20.83 -0.65 -4.88
N GLU A 732 -21.26 -1.32 -3.81
CA GLU A 732 -20.36 -1.91 -2.80
C GLU A 732 -19.42 -2.98 -3.39
N ARG A 733 -19.90 -3.74 -4.39
CA ARG A 733 -19.09 -4.75 -5.08
C ARG A 733 -18.10 -4.15 -6.05
N LEU A 734 -18.54 -3.14 -6.81
CA LEU A 734 -17.70 -2.42 -7.77
C LEU A 734 -16.67 -1.53 -7.06
N SER A 735 -16.99 -1.02 -5.85
CA SER A 735 -16.06 -0.24 -5.05
C SER A 735 -14.81 -1.04 -4.67
N ASP A 736 -14.87 -2.37 -4.56
CA ASP A 736 -13.68 -3.19 -4.35
C ASP A 736 -12.68 -3.10 -5.51
N ILE A 737 -13.14 -2.83 -6.73
CA ILE A 737 -12.26 -2.60 -7.88
C ILE A 737 -11.80 -1.15 -7.85
N VAL A 738 -12.73 -0.19 -7.84
CA VAL A 738 -12.47 1.24 -8.03
C VAL A 738 -11.70 1.89 -6.87
N ASP A 739 -11.89 1.40 -5.63
CA ASP A 739 -11.19 1.92 -4.46
C ASP A 739 -9.77 1.31 -4.29
N THR A 740 -9.42 0.28 -5.06
CA THR A 740 -8.09 -0.32 -4.99
C THR A 740 -7.08 0.64 -5.63
N PRO A 741 -5.97 0.99 -4.94
CA PRO A 741 -4.98 1.91 -5.49
C PRO A 741 -4.30 1.35 -6.74
N GLN A 742 -4.00 2.23 -7.69
CA GLN A 742 -3.34 1.84 -8.94
C GLN A 742 -1.84 1.60 -8.72
N GLU A 743 -1.25 0.68 -9.50
CA GLU A 743 0.16 0.33 -9.42
C GLU A 743 1.10 1.54 -9.65
N ALA A 744 0.74 2.42 -10.58
CA ALA A 744 1.52 3.61 -10.95
C ALA A 744 1.08 4.91 -10.25
N GLU A 745 0.17 4.86 -9.27
CA GLU A 745 -0.34 6.09 -8.64
C GLU A 745 0.75 6.86 -7.89
N GLN A 746 1.76 6.15 -7.38
CA GLN A 746 2.94 6.69 -6.70
C GLN A 746 4.04 7.15 -7.68
N ASP A 747 3.96 6.79 -8.96
CA ASP A 747 4.94 7.21 -9.96
C ASP A 747 4.73 8.65 -10.45
N LYS A 748 3.68 9.35 -9.95
CA LYS A 748 3.44 10.78 -10.20
C LYS A 748 4.56 11.62 -9.59
N GLY A 749 5.64 11.80 -10.35
CA GLY A 749 6.86 12.50 -9.94
C GLY A 749 8.14 11.68 -10.10
N ASN A 750 8.03 10.40 -10.48
CA ASN A 750 9.20 9.59 -10.82
C ASN A 750 9.79 10.04 -12.16
N ILE A 751 11.10 9.91 -12.28
CA ILE A 751 11.80 10.20 -13.53
C ILE A 751 11.60 9.06 -14.54
N PRO A 752 11.43 9.36 -15.84
CA PRO A 752 11.46 8.32 -16.86
C PRO A 752 12.84 7.70 -16.89
N LEU A 753 12.90 6.36 -16.97
CA LEU A 753 14.16 5.64 -17.08
C LEU A 753 14.79 5.94 -18.45
N PRO A 754 16.07 6.35 -18.50
CA PRO A 754 16.82 6.46 -19.75
C PRO A 754 16.88 5.13 -20.52
N ALA A 755 17.46 5.17 -21.71
CA ALA A 755 17.69 3.95 -22.49
C ALA A 755 18.57 2.98 -21.67
N ILE A 756 18.09 1.76 -21.44
CA ILE A 756 18.81 0.73 -20.68
C ILE A 756 20.08 0.33 -21.44
N GLU A 757 21.23 0.42 -20.77
CA GLU A 757 22.51 -0.15 -21.21
C GLU A 757 22.59 -1.64 -20.81
N GLY A 758 22.04 -2.00 -19.64
CA GLY A 758 21.75 -3.38 -19.27
C GLY A 758 22.46 -3.89 -18.02
N THR A 759 23.11 -3.03 -17.24
CA THR A 759 23.70 -3.39 -15.94
C THR A 759 22.60 -3.55 -14.91
N VAL A 760 22.58 -4.67 -14.17
CA VAL A 760 21.57 -4.96 -13.14
C VAL A 760 22.24 -5.30 -11.83
N LYS A 761 21.86 -4.61 -10.76
CA LYS A 761 22.40 -4.82 -9.43
C LYS A 761 21.29 -5.03 -8.39
N TYR A 762 21.38 -6.14 -7.66
CA TYR A 762 20.57 -6.43 -6.49
C TYR A 762 21.39 -6.09 -5.24
N GLU A 763 20.84 -5.30 -4.33
CA GLU A 763 21.49 -4.92 -3.08
C GLU A 763 20.62 -5.33 -1.87
N ASN A 764 21.02 -6.38 -1.17
CA ASN A 764 20.42 -6.92 0.05
C ASN A 764 18.92 -7.20 -0.08
N VAL A 765 18.51 -7.71 -1.25
CA VAL A 765 17.10 -7.87 -1.60
C VAL A 765 16.48 -9.02 -0.84
N SER A 766 15.43 -8.72 -0.08
CA SER A 766 14.60 -9.71 0.62
C SER A 766 13.14 -9.53 0.24
N PHE A 767 12.43 -10.64 0.02
CA PHE A 767 11.05 -10.60 -0.42
C PHE A 767 10.26 -11.82 0.03
N ARG A 768 8.97 -11.58 0.31
CA ARG A 768 7.96 -12.64 0.40
C ARG A 768 6.62 -12.28 -0.20
N PHE A 769 5.90 -13.28 -0.71
CA PHE A 769 4.54 -13.09 -1.24
C PHE A 769 3.52 -12.84 -0.13
N ASN A 770 3.61 -13.60 0.97
CA ASN A 770 2.73 -13.48 2.13
C ASN A 770 3.55 -13.14 3.38
N PRO A 771 3.17 -12.12 4.18
CA PRO A 771 3.91 -11.71 5.38
C PRO A 771 4.16 -12.85 6.38
N ASN A 772 3.23 -13.81 6.46
CA ASN A 772 3.26 -14.92 7.41
C ASN A 772 4.06 -16.14 6.92
N THR A 773 4.66 -16.09 5.74
CA THR A 773 5.48 -17.20 5.20
C THR A 773 6.97 -16.88 5.28
N ALA A 774 7.80 -17.92 5.12
CA ALA A 774 9.24 -17.76 4.97
C ALA A 774 9.59 -16.85 3.79
N LEU A 775 10.74 -16.18 3.88
CA LEU A 775 11.27 -15.35 2.80
C LEU A 775 11.55 -16.20 1.57
N GLN A 776 10.96 -15.84 0.42
CA GLN A 776 11.24 -16.48 -0.87
C GLN A 776 12.58 -16.00 -1.45
N LEU A 777 12.99 -14.77 -1.15
CA LEU A 777 14.34 -14.27 -1.37
C LEU A 777 14.89 -13.71 -0.07
N ASN A 778 16.11 -14.07 0.28
CA ASN A 778 16.72 -13.73 1.54
C ASN A 778 18.11 -13.11 1.32
N ASN A 779 18.18 -11.79 1.47
CA ASN A 779 19.41 -11.00 1.39
C ASN A 779 20.25 -11.26 0.12
N VAL A 780 19.60 -11.19 -1.03
CA VAL A 780 20.23 -11.42 -2.34
C VAL A 780 21.02 -10.16 -2.76
N SER A 781 22.34 -10.30 -2.91
CA SER A 781 23.25 -9.23 -3.35
C SER A 781 24.12 -9.73 -4.50
N ILE A 782 23.95 -9.17 -5.69
CA ILE A 782 24.66 -9.58 -6.91
C ILE A 782 24.60 -8.50 -7.98
N GLU A 783 25.63 -8.44 -8.82
CA GLU A 783 25.71 -7.51 -9.94
C GLU A 783 25.95 -8.26 -11.26
N PHE A 784 25.17 -7.91 -12.27
CA PHE A 784 25.26 -8.44 -13.63
C PHE A 784 25.72 -7.31 -14.56
N PRO A 785 26.84 -7.50 -15.29
CA PRO A 785 27.31 -6.52 -16.26
C PRO A 785 26.36 -6.40 -17.46
N ALA A 786 26.36 -5.23 -18.09
CA ALA A 786 25.64 -5.00 -19.35
C ALA A 786 26.07 -5.96 -20.47
N GLY A 787 25.10 -6.34 -21.31
CA GLY A 787 25.31 -7.11 -22.54
C GLY A 787 25.64 -8.60 -22.34
N LYS A 788 25.43 -9.13 -21.13
CA LYS A 788 25.73 -10.53 -20.79
C LYS A 788 24.53 -11.44 -20.88
N PHE A 789 24.77 -12.68 -21.29
CA PHE A 789 23.79 -13.77 -21.21
C PHE A 789 23.90 -14.46 -19.85
N VAL A 790 22.89 -14.27 -19.01
CA VAL A 790 22.81 -14.75 -17.63
C VAL A 790 21.87 -15.95 -17.54
N GLY A 791 22.40 -17.12 -17.22
CA GLY A 791 21.63 -18.33 -16.92
C GLY A 791 21.28 -18.41 -15.43
N ILE A 792 20.00 -18.53 -15.07
CA ILE A 792 19.56 -18.70 -13.68
C ILE A 792 19.06 -20.13 -13.49
N VAL A 793 19.71 -20.87 -12.59
CA VAL A 793 19.45 -22.30 -12.34
C VAL A 793 19.27 -22.58 -10.86
N GLY A 794 18.65 -23.71 -10.55
CA GLY A 794 18.36 -24.13 -9.18
C GLY A 794 17.09 -24.98 -9.11
N GLN A 795 16.86 -25.60 -7.95
CA GLN A 795 15.67 -26.45 -7.74
C GLN A 795 14.35 -25.68 -7.89
N SER A 796 13.25 -26.40 -8.08
CA SER A 796 11.91 -25.78 -8.09
C SER A 796 11.65 -25.10 -6.74
N GLY A 797 11.04 -23.91 -6.77
CA GLY A 797 10.81 -23.12 -5.55
C GLY A 797 12.03 -22.37 -4.98
N ALA A 798 13.21 -22.43 -5.62
CA ALA A 798 14.42 -21.75 -5.14
C ALA A 798 14.38 -20.20 -5.24
N GLY A 799 13.33 -19.61 -5.82
CA GLY A 799 13.16 -18.16 -5.95
C GLY A 799 13.53 -17.54 -7.30
N LYS A 800 13.84 -18.36 -8.32
CA LYS A 800 14.28 -17.92 -9.67
C LYS A 800 13.30 -16.96 -10.35
N SER A 801 12.05 -17.39 -10.55
CA SER A 801 10.98 -16.56 -11.13
C SER A 801 10.65 -15.35 -10.26
N THR A 802 10.81 -15.46 -8.93
CA THR A 802 10.61 -14.35 -8.01
C THR A 802 11.65 -13.24 -8.24
N LEU A 803 12.91 -13.61 -8.45
CA LEU A 803 14.01 -12.67 -8.70
C LEU A 803 13.78 -11.84 -9.97
N THR A 804 13.31 -12.46 -11.04
CA THR A 804 12.99 -11.76 -12.29
C THR A 804 11.70 -10.97 -12.20
N LYS A 805 10.65 -11.47 -11.52
CA LYS A 805 9.41 -10.73 -11.28
C LYS A 805 9.64 -9.41 -10.51
N LEU A 806 10.62 -9.38 -9.60
CA LEU A 806 11.02 -8.15 -8.91
C LEU A 806 11.78 -7.18 -9.84
N LEU A 807 12.61 -7.69 -10.77
CA LEU A 807 13.37 -6.87 -11.73
C LEU A 807 12.45 -6.02 -12.61
N ILE A 808 11.35 -6.61 -13.10
CA ILE A 808 10.34 -5.93 -13.92
C ILE A 808 9.28 -5.20 -13.08
N ARG A 809 9.51 -5.07 -11.77
CA ARG A 809 8.64 -4.41 -10.79
C ARG A 809 7.19 -4.91 -10.89
N LEU A 810 6.97 -6.23 -11.00
CA LEU A 810 5.64 -6.83 -10.77
C LEU A 810 5.33 -6.93 -9.27
N TYR A 811 6.38 -6.93 -8.44
CA TYR A 811 6.31 -6.80 -6.99
C TYR A 811 7.41 -5.86 -6.51
N GLU A 812 7.23 -5.30 -5.33
CA GLU A 812 8.26 -4.51 -4.64
C GLU A 812 8.98 -5.38 -3.59
N PRO A 813 10.31 -5.25 -3.43
CA PRO A 813 11.04 -5.94 -2.37
C PRO A 813 10.62 -5.44 -0.98
N GLU A 814 10.70 -6.32 0.03
CA GLU A 814 10.42 -5.95 1.43
C GLU A 814 11.60 -5.20 2.07
N ALA A 815 12.82 -5.56 1.67
CA ALA A 815 14.06 -4.89 2.06
C ALA A 815 15.06 -4.95 0.90
N GLY A 816 16.03 -4.01 0.91
CA GLY A 816 17.00 -3.86 -0.17
C GLY A 816 16.47 -3.06 -1.35
N ARG A 817 17.25 -3.00 -2.43
CA ARG A 817 16.88 -2.30 -3.68
C ARG A 817 17.45 -3.00 -4.90
N ILE A 818 16.81 -2.75 -6.04
CA ILE A 818 17.23 -3.27 -7.35
C ILE A 818 17.54 -2.06 -8.22
N LEU A 819 18.72 -2.06 -8.84
CA LEU A 819 19.22 -0.98 -9.66
C LEU A 819 19.39 -1.48 -11.10
N ILE A 820 18.93 -0.69 -12.07
CA ILE A 820 19.23 -0.88 -13.50
C ILE A 820 20.03 0.34 -13.94
N ASP A 821 21.26 0.13 -14.40
CA ASP A 821 22.20 1.20 -14.80
C ASP A 821 22.36 2.30 -13.73
N GLY A 822 22.32 1.90 -12.45
CA GLY A 822 22.42 2.80 -11.29
C GLY A 822 21.11 3.47 -10.86
N TYR A 823 20.02 3.30 -11.61
CA TYR A 823 18.69 3.80 -11.25
C TYR A 823 17.90 2.76 -10.46
N ASP A 824 17.37 3.17 -9.31
CA ASP A 824 16.52 2.31 -8.48
C ASP A 824 15.17 2.08 -9.18
N VAL A 825 14.84 0.82 -9.46
CA VAL A 825 13.60 0.45 -10.17
C VAL A 825 12.34 0.94 -9.45
N SER A 826 12.40 1.12 -8.12
CA SER A 826 11.28 1.64 -7.33
C SER A 826 11.02 3.14 -7.51
N LYS A 827 11.98 3.87 -8.08
CA LYS A 827 11.95 5.35 -8.22
C LYS A 827 11.81 5.83 -9.67
N VAL A 828 11.68 4.92 -10.63
CA VAL A 828 11.49 5.24 -12.04
C VAL A 828 10.05 4.99 -12.46
N GLU A 829 9.62 5.68 -13.52
CA GLU A 829 8.28 5.49 -14.09
C GLU A 829 8.11 4.07 -14.65
N LEU A 830 7.08 3.34 -14.19
CA LEU A 830 6.85 1.94 -14.55
C LEU A 830 6.67 1.68 -16.05
N TYR A 831 6.01 2.59 -16.76
CA TYR A 831 5.82 2.47 -18.22
C TYR A 831 7.16 2.56 -18.97
N SER A 832 8.03 3.50 -18.58
CA SER A 832 9.36 3.66 -19.17
C SER A 832 10.27 2.44 -18.94
N LEU A 833 10.12 1.78 -17.79
CA LEU A 833 10.83 0.54 -17.45
C LEU A 833 10.31 -0.63 -18.28
N ARG A 834 9.01 -0.94 -18.22
CA ARG A 834 8.43 -2.14 -18.84
C ARG A 834 8.46 -2.11 -20.36
N ARG A 835 8.40 -0.92 -20.99
CA ARG A 835 8.53 -0.81 -22.47
C ARG A 835 9.89 -1.28 -22.98
N GLN A 836 10.94 -1.10 -22.20
CA GLN A 836 12.32 -1.43 -22.59
C GLN A 836 12.71 -2.88 -22.28
N ILE A 837 11.95 -3.55 -21.41
CA ILE A 837 12.19 -4.94 -21.01
C ILE A 837 11.25 -5.87 -21.78
N GLY A 838 11.80 -6.87 -22.46
CA GLY A 838 11.03 -7.96 -23.05
C GLY A 838 10.88 -9.10 -22.06
N VAL A 839 9.70 -9.72 -22.01
CA VAL A 839 9.40 -10.80 -21.06
C VAL A 839 8.74 -11.97 -21.76
N VAL A 840 9.33 -13.16 -21.63
CA VAL A 840 8.69 -14.44 -21.98
C VAL A 840 8.35 -15.15 -20.68
N PRO A 841 7.06 -15.18 -20.26
CA PRO A 841 6.65 -15.86 -19.03
C PRO A 841 6.64 -17.38 -19.19
N GLN A 842 6.68 -18.10 -18.07
CA GLN A 842 6.59 -19.57 -18.01
C GLN A 842 5.31 -20.10 -18.67
N ASP A 843 4.16 -19.57 -18.26
CA ASP A 843 2.87 -19.89 -18.87
C ASP A 843 2.56 -18.93 -20.03
N THR A 844 2.79 -19.42 -21.25
CA THR A 844 2.56 -18.63 -22.46
C THR A 844 1.09 -18.60 -22.85
N LEU A 845 0.49 -17.41 -22.85
CA LEU A 845 -0.87 -17.16 -23.31
C LEU A 845 -0.85 -16.53 -24.72
N LEU A 846 -1.62 -17.13 -25.63
CA LEU A 846 -1.99 -16.53 -26.90
C LEU A 846 -3.42 -16.01 -26.83
N PHE A 847 -3.64 -14.82 -27.37
CA PHE A 847 -4.97 -14.22 -27.46
C PHE A 847 -5.69 -14.77 -28.70
N ASP A 848 -7.03 -14.76 -28.68
CA ASP A 848 -7.78 -15.10 -29.89
C ASP A 848 -7.45 -14.11 -31.01
N GLY A 849 -7.20 -14.63 -32.21
CA GLY A 849 -6.61 -13.89 -33.32
C GLY A 849 -5.78 -14.78 -34.23
N THR A 850 -5.11 -14.19 -35.20
CA THR A 850 -4.16 -14.89 -36.08
C THR A 850 -2.80 -15.09 -35.41
N VAL A 851 -1.97 -15.97 -35.98
CA VAL A 851 -0.56 -16.12 -35.56
C VAL A 851 0.17 -14.79 -35.74
N GLN A 852 -0.04 -14.10 -36.87
CA GLN A 852 0.55 -12.79 -37.15
C GLN A 852 0.22 -11.77 -36.08
N GLU A 853 -1.08 -11.60 -35.76
CA GLU A 853 -1.55 -10.69 -34.72
C GLU A 853 -0.92 -11.00 -33.37
N ASN A 854 -0.80 -12.28 -33.02
CA ASN A 854 -0.20 -12.71 -31.76
C ASN A 854 1.30 -12.41 -31.65
N ILE A 855 2.04 -12.44 -32.77
CA ILE A 855 3.45 -12.04 -32.81
C ILE A 855 3.56 -10.51 -32.74
N ALA A 856 2.70 -9.79 -33.45
CA ALA A 856 2.69 -8.32 -33.55
C ALA A 856 2.07 -7.57 -32.36
N LEU A 857 1.65 -8.25 -31.28
CA LEU A 857 0.98 -7.60 -30.14
C LEU A 857 1.78 -6.44 -29.51
N THR A 858 3.10 -6.55 -29.49
CA THR A 858 3.99 -5.52 -28.92
C THR A 858 4.29 -4.39 -29.90
N ASN A 859 4.08 -4.62 -31.20
CA ASN A 859 4.26 -3.65 -32.27
C ASN A 859 3.28 -3.93 -33.42
N PRO A 860 2.01 -3.45 -33.33
CA PRO A 860 0.97 -3.76 -34.31
C PRO A 860 1.28 -3.28 -35.73
N ASP A 861 2.15 -2.28 -35.86
CA ASP A 861 2.56 -1.67 -37.13
C ASP A 861 3.79 -2.38 -37.76
N ALA A 862 4.28 -3.48 -37.17
CA ALA A 862 5.42 -4.23 -37.67
C ALA A 862 5.19 -4.77 -39.09
N SER A 863 6.22 -4.69 -39.94
CA SER A 863 6.12 -5.22 -41.30
C SER A 863 6.10 -6.76 -41.31
N THR A 864 5.54 -7.35 -42.36
CA THR A 864 5.52 -8.81 -42.52
C THR A 864 6.93 -9.41 -42.49
N GLU A 865 7.92 -8.70 -43.05
CA GLU A 865 9.32 -9.10 -43.04
C GLU A 865 9.89 -9.15 -41.61
N GLU A 866 9.62 -8.13 -40.78
CA GLU A 866 10.05 -8.12 -39.38
C GLU A 866 9.40 -9.26 -38.58
N ILE A 867 8.13 -9.55 -38.83
CA ILE A 867 7.40 -10.66 -38.20
C ILE A 867 8.02 -12.01 -38.61
N ILE A 868 8.39 -12.17 -39.89
CA ILE A 868 9.05 -13.38 -40.39
C ILE A 868 10.44 -13.53 -39.78
N GLU A 869 11.21 -12.45 -39.68
CA GLU A 869 12.54 -12.46 -39.06
C GLU A 869 12.46 -12.89 -37.59
N ALA A 870 11.56 -12.28 -36.81
CA ALA A 870 11.32 -12.65 -35.41
C ALA A 870 10.89 -14.12 -35.27
N ALA A 871 10.02 -14.60 -36.17
CA ALA A 871 9.60 -15.99 -36.20
C ALA A 871 10.74 -16.94 -36.57
N LYS A 872 11.68 -16.56 -37.44
CA LYS A 872 12.87 -17.38 -37.77
C LYS A 872 13.82 -17.48 -36.58
N ILE A 873 14.06 -16.38 -35.87
CA ILE A 873 14.87 -16.38 -34.64
C ILE A 873 14.27 -17.34 -33.61
N ALA A 874 12.95 -17.31 -33.42
CA ALA A 874 12.23 -18.21 -32.52
C ALA A 874 12.03 -19.64 -33.06
N VAL A 875 12.58 -19.97 -34.23
CA VAL A 875 12.40 -21.28 -34.92
C VAL A 875 10.91 -21.63 -35.10
N ALA A 876 10.10 -20.59 -35.33
CA ALA A 876 8.66 -20.68 -35.48
C ALA A 876 8.21 -20.72 -36.95
N HIS A 877 8.99 -20.12 -37.85
CA HIS A 877 8.61 -19.93 -39.25
C HIS A 877 8.16 -21.23 -39.95
N ASP A 878 8.95 -22.30 -39.85
CA ASP A 878 8.68 -23.53 -40.60
C ASP A 878 7.37 -24.20 -40.17
N PHE A 879 7.08 -24.24 -38.86
CA PHE A 879 5.82 -24.80 -38.39
C PHE A 879 4.65 -23.87 -38.71
N ILE A 880 4.84 -22.54 -38.65
CA ILE A 880 3.79 -21.59 -39.01
C ILE A 880 3.40 -21.80 -40.46
N MET A 881 4.37 -21.96 -41.36
CA MET A 881 4.13 -22.24 -42.77
C MET A 881 3.49 -23.62 -43.03
N SER A 882 3.63 -24.57 -42.10
CA SER A 882 2.92 -25.86 -42.16
C SER A 882 1.45 -25.79 -41.73
N LEU A 883 1.03 -24.69 -41.09
CA LEU A 883 -0.38 -24.48 -40.72
C LEU A 883 -1.23 -24.18 -41.97
N PRO A 884 -2.54 -24.52 -41.97
CA PRO A 884 -3.40 -24.38 -43.15
C PRO A 884 -3.39 -23.00 -43.82
N ASN A 885 -3.30 -21.91 -43.04
CA ASN A 885 -3.30 -20.54 -43.53
C ASN A 885 -1.99 -19.79 -43.21
N GLY A 886 -0.90 -20.51 -42.90
CA GLY A 886 0.35 -19.88 -42.53
C GLY A 886 0.20 -18.93 -41.32
N TYR A 887 0.73 -17.71 -41.45
CA TYR A 887 0.61 -16.63 -40.46
C TYR A 887 -0.84 -16.15 -40.22
N ASN A 888 -1.76 -16.37 -41.16
CA ASN A 888 -3.18 -16.03 -41.01
C ASN A 888 -4.00 -17.12 -40.30
N THR A 889 -3.36 -18.20 -39.84
CA THR A 889 -4.03 -19.26 -39.09
C THR A 889 -4.53 -18.68 -37.76
N ARG A 890 -5.81 -18.89 -37.44
CA ARG A 890 -6.38 -18.49 -36.15
C ARG A 890 -5.92 -19.46 -35.06
N VAL A 891 -5.36 -18.93 -33.97
CA VAL A 891 -4.82 -19.77 -32.89
C VAL A 891 -5.90 -20.26 -31.91
N GLY A 892 -7.05 -19.58 -31.87
CA GLY A 892 -8.16 -19.84 -30.95
C GLY A 892 -7.87 -19.38 -29.52
N GLU A 893 -8.88 -19.47 -28.65
CA GLU A 893 -8.78 -19.03 -27.26
C GLU A 893 -7.61 -19.75 -26.54
N ARG A 894 -6.73 -18.98 -25.89
CA ARG A 894 -5.52 -19.49 -25.19
C ARG A 894 -4.60 -20.33 -26.09
N GLY A 895 -4.70 -20.19 -27.42
CA GLY A 895 -3.93 -20.95 -28.40
C GLY A 895 -4.30 -22.44 -28.44
N ALA A 896 -5.56 -22.80 -28.20
CA ALA A 896 -6.03 -24.20 -28.11
C ALA A 896 -5.73 -25.05 -29.37
N SER A 897 -5.53 -24.42 -30.54
CA SER A 897 -5.17 -25.14 -31.78
C SER A 897 -3.69 -25.52 -31.90
N LEU A 898 -2.84 -25.05 -30.99
CA LEU A 898 -1.38 -25.19 -31.05
C LEU A 898 -0.84 -26.04 -29.91
N SER A 899 0.26 -26.76 -30.18
CA SER A 899 0.99 -27.49 -29.14
C SER A 899 1.69 -26.54 -28.16
N GLY A 900 2.03 -27.03 -26.96
CA GLY A 900 2.74 -26.24 -25.94
C GLY A 900 4.02 -25.59 -26.46
N GLY A 901 4.86 -26.36 -27.17
CA GLY A 901 6.09 -25.84 -27.78
C GLY A 901 5.85 -24.86 -28.93
N GLN A 902 4.74 -24.98 -29.68
CA GLN A 902 4.37 -23.99 -30.70
C GLN A 902 3.95 -22.65 -30.06
N ARG A 903 3.15 -22.69 -28.99
CA ARG A 903 2.75 -21.49 -28.24
C ARG A 903 3.95 -20.76 -27.65
N GLN A 904 4.89 -21.49 -27.06
CA GLN A 904 6.13 -20.93 -26.54
C GLN A 904 6.95 -20.22 -27.63
N ARG A 905 7.13 -20.85 -28.80
CA ARG A 905 7.85 -20.23 -29.92
C ARG A 905 7.19 -18.95 -30.43
N ILE A 906 5.85 -18.89 -30.47
CA ILE A 906 5.14 -17.65 -30.82
C ILE A 906 5.35 -16.55 -29.75
N ALA A 907 5.31 -16.91 -28.46
CA ALA A 907 5.58 -15.96 -27.38
C ALA A 907 7.03 -15.45 -27.37
N ILE A 908 7.99 -16.32 -27.73
CA ILE A 908 9.38 -15.92 -27.95
C ILE A 908 9.44 -14.95 -29.14
N ALA A 909 8.86 -15.29 -30.30
CA ALA A 909 8.82 -14.40 -31.47
C ALA A 909 8.22 -13.02 -31.14
N ARG A 910 7.15 -12.97 -30.35
CA ARG A 910 6.54 -11.72 -29.85
C ARG A 910 7.53 -10.84 -29.06
N SER A 911 8.35 -11.46 -28.23
CA SER A 911 9.37 -10.76 -27.43
C SER A 911 10.59 -10.36 -28.27
N VAL A 912 10.95 -11.18 -29.27
CA VAL A 912 12.00 -10.85 -30.24
C VAL A 912 11.61 -9.62 -31.06
N LEU A 913 10.36 -9.57 -31.54
CA LEU A 913 9.85 -8.46 -32.35
C LEU A 913 9.90 -7.12 -31.61
N GLN A 914 9.73 -7.13 -30.28
CA GLN A 914 9.84 -5.93 -29.44
C GLN A 914 11.25 -5.30 -29.47
N LYS A 915 12.29 -6.06 -29.84
CA LYS A 915 13.71 -5.63 -29.82
C LYS A 915 14.10 -4.95 -28.48
N PRO A 916 13.86 -5.61 -27.33
CA PRO A 916 14.08 -5.02 -26.01
C PRO A 916 15.57 -4.80 -25.69
N ARG A 917 15.86 -3.87 -24.78
CA ARG A 917 17.22 -3.59 -24.26
C ARG A 917 17.65 -4.52 -23.13
N LEU A 918 16.68 -5.20 -22.53
CA LEU A 918 16.87 -6.24 -21.52
C LEU A 918 15.80 -7.29 -21.75
N LEU A 919 16.19 -8.57 -21.81
CA LEU A 919 15.27 -9.67 -22.07
C LEU A 919 15.21 -10.61 -20.86
N VAL A 920 14.01 -10.94 -20.40
CA VAL A 920 13.75 -11.89 -19.32
C VAL A 920 12.97 -13.06 -19.89
N MET A 921 13.49 -14.28 -19.70
CA MET A 921 12.86 -15.52 -20.13
C MET A 921 12.73 -16.47 -18.94
N ASP A 922 11.49 -16.77 -18.56
CA ASP A 922 11.19 -17.65 -17.42
C ASP A 922 10.76 -19.03 -17.91
N GLU A 923 11.67 -20.01 -17.92
CA GLU A 923 11.42 -21.38 -18.40
C GLU A 923 10.75 -21.46 -19.80
N ALA A 924 11.04 -20.47 -20.65
CA ALA A 924 10.41 -20.24 -21.95
C ALA A 924 10.60 -21.40 -22.96
N THR A 925 11.54 -22.31 -22.68
CA THR A 925 11.88 -23.44 -23.55
C THR A 925 11.47 -24.81 -23.00
N SER A 926 10.78 -24.83 -21.85
CA SER A 926 10.44 -26.05 -21.12
C SER A 926 9.60 -27.07 -21.90
N ALA A 927 8.75 -26.62 -22.84
CA ALA A 927 7.89 -27.47 -23.66
C ALA A 927 8.48 -27.77 -25.05
N LEU A 928 9.71 -27.31 -25.33
CA LEU A 928 10.42 -27.64 -26.56
C LEU A 928 11.23 -28.92 -26.44
N ASP A 929 11.39 -29.61 -27.56
CA ASP A 929 12.34 -30.68 -27.76
C ASP A 929 13.77 -30.15 -27.76
N TYR A 930 14.73 -30.99 -27.36
CA TYR A 930 16.13 -30.60 -27.15
C TYR A 930 16.81 -29.97 -28.39
N PRO A 931 16.63 -30.48 -29.63
CA PRO A 931 17.18 -29.84 -30.83
C PRO A 931 16.63 -28.44 -31.07
N THR A 932 15.30 -28.26 -31.01
CA THR A 932 14.66 -26.97 -31.24
C THR A 932 15.03 -25.96 -30.14
N GLU A 933 15.05 -26.38 -28.88
CA GLU A 933 15.51 -25.55 -27.77
C GLU A 933 16.94 -25.04 -27.98
N ARG A 934 17.87 -25.94 -28.33
CA ARG A 934 19.26 -25.58 -28.61
C ARG A 934 19.36 -24.55 -29.74
N GLN A 935 18.62 -24.77 -30.84
CA GLN A 935 18.58 -23.86 -31.98
C GLN A 935 18.04 -22.47 -31.57
N VAL A 936 16.95 -22.43 -30.79
CA VAL A 936 16.37 -21.19 -30.28
C VAL A 936 17.37 -20.44 -29.40
N CYS A 937 18.04 -21.11 -28.47
CA CYS A 937 19.05 -20.47 -27.62
C CYS A 937 20.23 -19.90 -28.44
N LEU A 938 20.71 -20.63 -29.46
CA LEU A 938 21.77 -20.15 -30.35
C LEU A 938 21.34 -18.92 -31.15
N ASN A 939 20.12 -18.96 -31.72
CA ASN A 939 19.56 -17.83 -32.46
C ASN A 939 19.38 -16.60 -31.57
N LEU A 940 18.87 -16.79 -30.34
CA LEU A 940 18.67 -15.70 -29.37
C LEU A 940 20.00 -15.11 -28.93
N ALA A 941 21.02 -15.93 -28.64
CA ALA A 941 22.36 -15.46 -28.29
C ALA A 941 22.99 -14.63 -29.42
N GLY A 942 22.74 -15.01 -30.68
CA GLY A 942 23.16 -14.24 -31.85
C GLY A 942 22.38 -12.93 -32.03
N ALA A 943 21.05 -13.00 -31.97
CA ALA A 943 20.15 -11.85 -32.19
C ALA A 943 20.27 -10.78 -31.10
N PHE A 944 20.52 -11.19 -29.85
CA PHE A 944 20.65 -10.30 -28.69
C PHE A 944 22.11 -10.11 -28.24
N LYS A 945 23.07 -10.29 -29.15
CA LYS A 945 24.49 -10.08 -28.82
C LYS A 945 24.72 -8.65 -28.32
N GLY A 946 25.29 -8.50 -27.13
CA GLY A 946 25.50 -7.20 -26.48
C GLY A 946 24.27 -6.64 -25.76
N THR A 947 23.19 -7.41 -25.66
CA THR A 947 21.99 -7.10 -24.85
C THR A 947 21.97 -8.01 -23.63
N THR A 948 21.58 -7.50 -22.46
CA THR A 948 21.50 -8.34 -21.25
C THR A 948 20.29 -9.27 -21.32
N VAL A 949 20.52 -10.57 -21.13
CA VAL A 949 19.48 -11.61 -21.19
C VAL A 949 19.48 -12.41 -19.90
N PHE A 950 18.34 -12.47 -19.20
CA PHE A 950 18.11 -13.37 -18.07
C PHE A 950 17.32 -14.58 -18.54
N PHE A 951 17.95 -15.74 -18.49
CA PHE A 951 17.36 -17.00 -18.93
C PHE A 951 17.23 -17.99 -17.76
N ILE A 952 16.02 -18.16 -17.26
CA ILE A 952 15.72 -19.15 -16.22
C ILE A 952 15.45 -20.49 -16.88
N THR A 953 16.14 -21.54 -16.44
CA THR A 953 15.87 -22.90 -16.90
C THR A 953 16.15 -23.92 -15.81
N HIS A 954 15.49 -25.07 -15.92
CA HIS A 954 15.88 -26.28 -15.19
C HIS A 954 16.83 -27.16 -16.01
N ARG A 955 17.03 -26.91 -17.32
CA ARG A 955 17.89 -27.73 -18.20
C ARG A 955 19.30 -27.15 -18.23
N LEU A 956 20.24 -27.76 -17.52
CA LEU A 956 21.58 -27.17 -17.32
C LEU A 956 22.42 -27.11 -18.60
N ASN A 957 22.17 -27.98 -19.58
CA ASN A 957 22.88 -27.98 -20.86
C ASN A 957 22.59 -26.73 -21.70
N THR A 958 21.46 -26.05 -21.50
CA THR A 958 21.08 -24.88 -22.32
C THR A 958 21.75 -23.60 -21.84
N VAL A 959 22.13 -23.53 -20.56
CA VAL A 959 22.92 -22.43 -19.98
C VAL A 959 24.42 -22.71 -19.97
N ARG A 960 24.89 -23.82 -20.56
CA ARG A 960 26.33 -24.13 -20.64
C ARG A 960 27.13 -23.02 -21.31
N ASN A 961 26.55 -22.39 -22.33
CA ASN A 961 27.17 -21.31 -23.09
C ASN A 961 26.84 -19.91 -22.53
N ALA A 962 26.21 -19.82 -21.35
CA ALA A 962 25.95 -18.54 -20.72
C ALA A 962 27.26 -17.89 -20.28
N ASP A 963 27.37 -16.57 -20.41
CA ASP A 963 28.50 -15.81 -19.88
C ASP A 963 28.59 -15.94 -18.36
N ILE A 964 27.42 -15.97 -17.72
CA ILE A 964 27.26 -15.98 -16.27
C ILE A 964 26.17 -16.98 -15.91
N ILE A 965 26.45 -17.85 -14.93
CA ILE A 965 25.48 -18.78 -14.36
C ILE A 965 25.28 -18.43 -12.88
N LEU A 966 24.03 -18.18 -12.51
CA LEU A 966 23.58 -17.98 -11.15
C LEU A 966 22.88 -19.23 -10.63
N VAL A 967 23.39 -19.82 -9.55
CA VAL A 967 22.77 -20.96 -8.88
C VAL A 967 22.04 -20.48 -7.63
N MET A 968 20.72 -20.67 -7.61
CA MET A 968 19.87 -20.33 -6.48
C MET A 968 19.46 -21.55 -5.66
N GLU A 969 19.47 -21.39 -4.34
CA GLU A 969 19.06 -22.41 -3.39
C GLU A 969 18.32 -21.76 -2.21
N ALA A 970 17.09 -22.24 -1.93
CA ALA A 970 16.26 -21.77 -0.82
C ALA A 970 16.17 -20.23 -0.68
N GLY A 971 16.07 -19.51 -1.81
CA GLY A 971 15.96 -18.05 -1.83
C GLY A 971 17.27 -17.29 -1.65
N LYS A 972 18.42 -17.97 -1.67
CA LYS A 972 19.77 -17.39 -1.59
C LYS A 972 20.58 -17.74 -2.82
N ILE A 973 21.66 -16.98 -3.03
CA ILE A 973 22.66 -17.28 -4.04
C ILE A 973 23.61 -18.33 -3.45
N ALA A 974 23.66 -19.52 -4.07
CA ALA A 974 24.57 -20.58 -3.68
C ALA A 974 25.93 -20.43 -4.40
N GLU A 975 25.89 -20.25 -5.72
CA GLU A 975 27.09 -20.16 -6.56
C GLU A 975 26.88 -19.18 -7.71
N TYR A 976 28.00 -18.62 -8.18
CA TYR A 976 28.08 -17.66 -9.27
C TYR A 976 29.40 -17.83 -10.02
N GLY A 977 29.36 -17.80 -11.35
CA GLY A 977 30.53 -17.92 -12.23
C GLY A 977 30.14 -18.41 -13.63
N ASN A 978 31.12 -18.66 -14.49
CA ASN A 978 30.87 -19.34 -15.77
C ASN A 978 30.80 -20.88 -15.58
N HIS A 979 30.40 -21.60 -16.63
CA HIS A 979 30.26 -23.06 -16.57
C HIS A 979 31.54 -23.78 -16.11
N GLU A 980 32.69 -23.42 -16.67
CA GLU A 980 33.96 -24.09 -16.40
C GLU A 980 34.40 -23.87 -14.93
N GLU A 981 34.25 -22.65 -14.43
CA GLU A 981 34.53 -22.29 -13.04
C GLU A 981 33.63 -23.06 -12.05
N LEU A 982 32.33 -23.16 -12.35
CA LEU A 982 31.37 -23.83 -11.46
C LEU A 982 31.55 -25.35 -11.45
N ILE A 983 31.88 -25.96 -12.59
CA ILE A 983 32.23 -27.39 -12.66
C ILE A 983 33.53 -27.67 -11.89
N ALA A 984 34.55 -26.80 -12.02
CA ALA A 984 35.81 -26.95 -11.31
C ALA A 984 35.65 -26.86 -9.78
N LYS A 985 34.72 -26.01 -9.29
CA LYS A 985 34.39 -25.88 -7.86
C LYS A 985 33.76 -27.13 -7.24
N LYS A 986 33.23 -28.07 -8.05
CA LYS A 986 32.55 -29.29 -7.61
C LYS A 986 31.45 -29.06 -6.55
N GLY A 987 30.76 -27.92 -6.63
CA GLY A 987 29.68 -27.56 -5.71
C GLY A 987 28.31 -28.07 -6.14
N ASN A 988 27.25 -27.37 -5.73
CA ASN A 988 25.85 -27.65 -6.05
C ASN A 988 25.60 -27.65 -7.57
N TYR A 989 26.21 -26.74 -8.33
CA TYR A 989 26.10 -26.75 -9.80
C TYR A 989 26.59 -28.06 -10.41
N TYR A 990 27.77 -28.52 -10.00
CA TYR A 990 28.37 -29.76 -10.47
C TYR A 990 27.49 -30.98 -10.13
N TYR A 991 26.93 -31.02 -8.92
CA TYR A 991 26.02 -32.10 -8.52
C TYR A 991 24.75 -32.13 -9.37
N LEU A 992 24.10 -30.98 -9.55
CA LEU A 992 22.91 -30.84 -10.40
C LEU A 992 23.22 -31.21 -11.85
N TYR A 993 24.39 -30.80 -12.35
CA TYR A 993 24.84 -31.09 -13.73
C TYR A 993 25.02 -32.59 -13.97
N ASN A 994 25.70 -33.28 -13.05
CA ASN A 994 25.90 -34.72 -13.15
C ASN A 994 24.60 -35.51 -13.02
N GLN A 995 23.69 -35.11 -12.12
CA GLN A 995 22.37 -35.75 -12.02
C GLN A 995 21.61 -35.70 -13.35
N GLN A 996 21.67 -34.57 -14.07
CA GLN A 996 21.01 -34.43 -15.36
C GLN A 996 21.72 -35.17 -16.49
N GLN A 997 23.06 -35.32 -16.44
CA GLN A 997 23.77 -36.16 -17.41
C GLN A 997 23.47 -37.64 -17.24
N VAL A 998 23.31 -38.13 -16.01
CA VAL A 998 22.99 -39.54 -15.74
C VAL A 998 21.56 -39.90 -16.18
N GLY A 999 20.63 -38.94 -16.20
CA GLY A 999 19.26 -39.15 -16.71
C GLY A 999 19.09 -38.90 -18.22
N ALA A 1000 20.11 -38.39 -18.91
CA ALA A 1000 20.08 -38.10 -20.35
C ALA A 1000 20.82 -39.14 -21.21
N ASN A 1001 21.57 -40.05 -20.57
CA ASN A 1001 22.09 -41.29 -21.15
C ASN A 1001 21.18 -42.45 -20.75
#